data_AF-A0A538PFJ7-F1
#
_entry.id   AF-A0A538PFJ7-F1
#
_cell.length_a   1.000
_cell.length_b   1.000
_cell.length_c   1.000
_cell.angle_alpha   90.00
_cell.angle_beta   90.00
_cell.angle_gamma   90.00
#
_symmetry.space_group_name_H-M   'P 1'
#
loop_
_entity.id
_entity.type
_entity.pdbx_description
1 polymer ?
#
loop_
_entity_poly.entity_id
_entity_poly.type
_entity_poly.pdbx_seq_one_letter_code
_entity_poly.pdbx_strand_id
1 'polypeptide(L)'
;MNRPSRPSQPVVPGAPKLVVEKFADRGVACIRFVGTIDESFEGKKLGATATADTLVLDLGGVKRISSFGIREWIDFVTTAAGHARSLILIECTPKVVDQLNMVANFAGGGRVFSFYAPFRCDYCNTEQRVLLQVDRDWEAIKSTRIAERPCLSCKESMYFDEDGATFFSYVIGQDRFQLEPEVEAFLAAKLNYAVSDLNRKLRVDKVVEDRTTYLRLAGDLDESFPRDKLAEGLEGTVILDLGAIGKIEPVGAVQWRSFIAAIAPVAERVYLASAPPSFVEKLCTRDDLNPVVQLLTVLMPYSCASCGTTSQHAVDVGAHYDVLKFATAPEVRCPGCKQAMQCYAGETVMTLLPTMPRPTAGPELVKSIAVLRDRALLAAGPRRAPKAGTAPPVAQPAARASVLVPILVALLAIVLAAGGYLVYQRIAARLPAGGLGALTHRSAEVRPAWIASEVPAAATCSEAGKALSCVGVSSVSARQDDAEDEAADAALDAAANALAVRITSPKWRLAVLPVYTAARDAKLAAFDRDPTSTIARRDVREARHAVAQALRATSGGAVPAAPTSRYWEEYQGADGRRHLAFAQITLGATEIAKLIDGYAQPASALGATVVGLFPLIAWRYPKIERGAVIVGLAQGPLQELGLAEQYVVLAIDGRDVTDAASFAKLADDEHGALIEHGGTLRVKVQIADGAPREFATAIKPPPEVDPAGAVKRPRTNPAATPGASGVNVWDKFGGGKGSGRDDPTQ
;
A
#
# COMPACT_ATOMS: atom_id res chain seq x y z
N MET A 1 -8.03 -59.97 32.53
CA MET A 1 -8.09 -58.50 32.69
C MET A 1 -6.69 -57.96 32.50
N ASN A 2 -6.35 -57.48 31.30
CA ASN A 2 -5.08 -56.81 31.00
C ASN A 2 -5.41 -55.50 30.28
N ARG A 3 -5.04 -54.36 30.87
CA ARG A 3 -5.17 -53.03 30.25
C ARG A 3 -3.78 -52.63 29.76
N PRO A 4 -3.57 -52.34 28.47
CA PRO A 4 -2.25 -51.93 28.00
C PRO A 4 -1.96 -50.49 28.46
N SER A 5 -0.71 -50.28 28.86
CA SER A 5 -0.10 -49.01 29.23
C SER A 5 -0.13 -48.01 28.06
N ARG A 6 -0.61 -46.80 28.34
CA ARG A 6 -0.68 -45.66 27.42
C ARG A 6 0.75 -45.18 27.09
N PRO A 7 1.11 -44.95 25.82
CA PRO A 7 2.42 -44.40 25.51
C PRO A 7 2.53 -42.97 26.04
N SER A 8 3.68 -42.65 26.65
CA SER A 8 4.04 -41.31 27.13
C SER A 8 3.96 -40.31 25.97
N GLN A 9 3.17 -39.24 26.16
CA GLN A 9 3.13 -38.12 25.24
C GLN A 9 4.53 -37.51 25.09
N PRO A 10 4.92 -37.07 23.89
CA PRO A 10 6.14 -36.29 23.72
C PRO A 10 5.99 -34.99 24.52
N VAL A 11 7.00 -34.67 25.34
CA VAL A 11 7.13 -33.36 25.98
C VAL A 11 7.21 -32.32 24.88
N VAL A 12 6.15 -31.54 24.72
CA VAL A 12 6.12 -30.37 23.83
C VAL A 12 7.14 -29.37 24.38
N PRO A 13 8.12 -28.90 23.60
CA PRO A 13 9.05 -27.88 24.06
C PRO A 13 8.27 -26.63 24.50
N GLY A 14 8.54 -26.17 25.72
CA GLY A 14 7.81 -25.07 26.36
C GLY A 14 7.79 -23.81 25.49
N ALA A 15 6.64 -23.14 25.46
CA ALA A 15 6.46 -21.89 24.74
C ALA A 15 7.54 -20.87 25.16
N PRO A 16 8.04 -20.04 24.23
CA PRO A 16 9.07 -19.06 24.55
C PRO A 16 8.59 -18.10 25.65
N LYS A 17 9.44 -17.88 26.65
CA LYS A 17 9.24 -16.92 27.76
C LYS A 17 8.95 -15.53 27.21
N LEU A 18 8.10 -14.77 27.91
CA LEU A 18 7.82 -13.37 27.60
C LEU A 18 9.11 -12.55 27.65
N VAL A 19 9.41 -11.86 26.55
CA VAL A 19 10.47 -10.86 26.47
C VAL A 19 9.81 -9.48 26.60
N VAL A 20 10.39 -8.65 27.47
CA VAL A 20 9.93 -7.30 27.73
C VAL A 20 11.04 -6.34 27.37
N GLU A 21 10.81 -5.51 26.34
CA GLU A 21 11.72 -4.45 25.95
C GLU A 21 11.17 -3.11 26.45
N LYS A 22 12.05 -2.26 26.97
CA LYS A 22 11.65 -0.94 27.48
C LYS A 22 12.37 0.12 26.68
N PHE A 23 11.60 1.04 26.11
CA PHE A 23 12.10 2.24 25.46
C PHE A 23 11.69 3.43 26.31
N ALA A 24 12.61 4.34 26.60
CA ALA A 24 12.26 5.56 27.33
C ALA A 24 12.96 6.76 26.72
N ASP A 25 12.21 7.84 26.57
CA ASP A 25 12.73 9.13 26.15
C ASP A 25 11.81 10.22 26.69
N ARG A 26 12.37 11.04 27.59
CA ARG A 26 11.66 12.10 28.31
C ARG A 26 10.42 11.59 29.05
N GLY A 27 9.30 12.30 28.97
CA GLY A 27 8.05 11.96 29.64
C GLY A 27 7.34 10.74 29.04
N VAL A 28 7.84 10.18 27.93
CA VAL A 28 7.23 9.03 27.26
C VAL A 28 8.08 7.78 27.47
N ALA A 29 7.44 6.70 27.91
CA ALA A 29 8.03 5.36 27.92
C ALA A 29 7.19 4.41 27.08
N CYS A 30 7.82 3.44 26.45
CA CYS A 30 7.16 2.33 25.79
C CYS A 30 7.65 1.00 26.36
N ILE A 31 6.71 0.10 26.63
CA ILE A 31 7.01 -1.28 26.99
C ILE A 31 6.48 -2.16 25.85
N ARG A 32 7.39 -2.86 25.18
CA ARG A 32 7.06 -3.83 24.14
C ARG A 32 7.06 -5.23 24.73
N PHE A 33 5.98 -5.96 24.44
CA PHE A 33 5.78 -7.33 24.88
C PHE A 33 5.92 -8.29 23.71
N VAL A 34 6.85 -9.25 23.81
CA VAL A 34 7.10 -10.26 22.77
C VAL A 34 7.04 -11.66 23.39
N GLY A 35 6.09 -12.49 22.97
CA GLY A 35 5.95 -13.87 23.46
C GLY A 35 4.62 -14.15 24.16
N THR A 36 4.65 -15.02 25.17
CA THR A 36 3.44 -15.49 25.87
C THR A 36 3.29 -14.81 27.22
N ILE A 37 2.13 -14.21 27.49
CA ILE A 37 1.79 -13.68 28.81
C ILE A 37 1.10 -14.80 29.60
N ASP A 38 1.80 -15.35 30.58
CA ASP A 38 1.34 -16.46 31.41
C ASP A 38 1.65 -16.23 32.90
N GLU A 39 1.53 -17.25 33.74
CA GLU A 39 1.81 -17.18 35.18
C GLU A 39 3.27 -16.82 35.54
N SER A 40 4.21 -16.92 34.59
CA SER A 40 5.59 -16.50 34.81
C SER A 40 5.78 -14.99 34.64
N PHE A 41 4.76 -14.29 34.12
CA PHE A 41 4.79 -12.84 33.99
C PHE A 41 4.62 -12.18 35.36
N GLU A 42 5.64 -11.47 35.84
CA GLU A 42 5.60 -10.76 37.12
C GLU A 42 5.02 -9.34 36.95
N GLY A 43 3.73 -9.26 36.63
CA GLY A 43 3.09 -8.04 36.13
C GLY A 43 3.14 -6.89 37.12
N LYS A 44 2.89 -7.17 38.40
CA LYS A 44 2.96 -6.16 39.47
C LYS A 44 4.35 -5.54 39.64
N LYS A 45 5.42 -6.36 39.54
CA LYS A 45 6.79 -5.85 39.63
C LYS A 45 7.14 -5.00 38.42
N LEU A 46 6.72 -5.41 37.22
CA LEU A 46 6.93 -4.62 36.01
C LEU A 46 6.21 -3.27 36.09
N GLY A 47 4.94 -3.26 36.51
CA GLY A 47 4.12 -2.05 36.63
C GLY A 47 4.69 -1.04 37.63
N ALA A 48 5.31 -1.52 38.71
CA ALA A 48 6.01 -0.67 39.67
C ALA A 48 7.25 0.05 39.07
N THR A 49 7.81 -0.49 37.98
CA THR A 49 8.95 0.12 37.27
C THR A 49 8.54 0.96 36.06
N ALA A 50 7.25 1.01 35.72
CA ALA A 50 6.71 1.65 34.52
C ALA A 50 6.32 3.11 34.79
N THR A 51 7.27 3.92 35.26
CA THR A 51 7.03 5.33 35.62
C THR A 51 7.33 6.24 34.43
N ALA A 52 6.30 6.89 33.87
CA ALA A 52 6.39 7.89 32.81
C ALA A 52 5.12 8.75 32.80
N ASP A 53 5.16 9.96 32.23
CA ASP A 53 3.94 10.76 32.08
C ASP A 53 2.97 10.10 31.09
N THR A 54 3.47 9.69 29.92
CA THR A 54 2.73 8.84 28.98
C THR A 54 3.41 7.49 28.82
N LEU A 55 2.67 6.41 29.06
CA LEU A 55 3.13 5.04 28.92
C LEU A 55 2.46 4.38 27.69
N VAL A 56 3.27 4.01 26.72
CA VAL A 56 2.87 3.28 25.53
C VAL A 56 3.09 1.77 25.73
N LEU A 57 2.08 0.96 25.45
CA LEU A 57 2.19 -0.49 25.46
C LEU A 57 2.20 -0.98 24.01
N ASP A 58 3.34 -1.49 23.54
CA ASP A 58 3.47 -2.14 22.24
C ASP A 58 3.17 -3.63 22.39
N LEU A 59 2.06 -4.05 21.77
CA LEU A 59 1.49 -5.37 21.92
C LEU A 59 1.59 -6.22 20.65
N GLY A 60 2.34 -5.76 19.65
CA GLY A 60 2.51 -6.43 18.35
C GLY A 60 3.18 -7.80 18.45
N GLY A 61 4.05 -7.98 19.46
CA GLY A 61 4.78 -9.22 19.72
C GLY A 61 4.03 -10.25 20.58
N VAL A 62 2.84 -9.94 21.10
CA VAL A 62 2.09 -10.85 21.97
C VAL A 62 1.53 -12.02 21.15
N LYS A 63 1.95 -13.24 21.48
CA LYS A 63 1.55 -14.46 20.77
C LYS A 63 0.36 -15.16 21.42
N ARG A 64 0.32 -15.17 22.75
CA ARG A 64 -0.70 -15.88 23.54
C ARG A 64 -0.81 -15.25 24.93
N ILE A 65 -2.01 -15.34 25.50
CA ILE A 65 -2.31 -14.92 26.88
C ILE A 65 -2.99 -16.11 27.57
N SER A 66 -2.46 -16.57 28.72
CA SER A 66 -3.08 -17.63 29.53
C SER A 66 -4.09 -17.04 30.51
N SER A 67 -5.04 -17.84 31.02
CA SER A 67 -6.02 -17.37 32.00
C SER A 67 -5.38 -16.86 33.30
N PHE A 68 -4.24 -17.43 33.71
CA PHE A 68 -3.45 -16.91 34.82
C PHE A 68 -2.69 -15.63 34.43
N GLY A 69 -2.14 -15.60 33.21
CA GLY A 69 -1.50 -14.41 32.65
C GLY A 69 -2.43 -13.19 32.56
N ILE A 70 -3.75 -13.38 32.37
CA ILE A 70 -4.74 -12.28 32.43
C ILE A 70 -4.71 -11.58 33.79
N ARG A 71 -4.54 -12.31 34.90
CA ARG A 71 -4.51 -11.70 36.25
C ARG A 71 -3.25 -10.87 36.44
N GLU A 72 -2.10 -11.43 36.09
CA GLU A 72 -0.82 -10.70 36.12
C GLU A 72 -0.84 -9.49 35.19
N TRP A 73 -1.49 -9.60 34.02
CA TRP A 73 -1.73 -8.48 33.11
C TRP A 73 -2.57 -7.38 33.75
N ILE A 74 -3.69 -7.73 34.40
CA ILE A 74 -4.55 -6.77 35.10
C ILE A 74 -3.76 -6.07 36.22
N ASP A 75 -2.97 -6.81 36.99
CA ASP A 75 -2.10 -6.25 38.03
C ASP A 75 -1.06 -5.29 37.43
N PHE A 76 -0.47 -5.65 36.29
CA PHE A 76 0.45 -4.79 35.55
C PHE A 76 -0.23 -3.49 35.11
N VAL A 77 -1.31 -3.54 34.34
CA VAL A 77 -1.94 -2.33 33.78
C VAL A 77 -2.55 -1.45 34.88
N THR A 78 -3.08 -2.05 35.95
CA THR A 78 -3.61 -1.30 37.10
C THR A 78 -2.49 -0.59 37.85
N THR A 79 -1.37 -1.27 38.10
CA THR A 79 -0.21 -0.65 38.76
C THR A 79 0.41 0.44 37.87
N ALA A 80 0.55 0.18 36.57
CA ALA A 80 1.12 1.12 35.62
C ALA A 80 0.24 2.37 35.43
N ALA A 81 -1.09 2.21 35.37
CA ALA A 81 -2.03 3.33 35.31
C ALA A 81 -1.98 4.23 36.55
N GLY A 82 -1.57 3.70 37.71
CA GLY A 82 -1.32 4.51 38.90
C GLY A 82 -0.04 5.37 38.82
N HIS A 83 0.86 5.07 37.89
CA HIS A 83 2.16 5.72 37.73
C HIS A 83 2.32 6.51 36.42
N ALA A 84 1.27 6.56 35.59
CA ALA A 84 1.26 7.30 34.33
C ALA A 84 -0.01 8.15 34.21
N ARG A 85 0.13 9.37 33.68
CA ARG A 85 -1.00 10.27 33.36
C ARG A 85 -1.84 9.70 32.22
N SER A 86 -1.19 9.06 31.25
CA SER A 86 -1.82 8.51 30.06
C SER A 86 -1.26 7.14 29.70
N LEU A 87 -2.15 6.20 29.38
CA LEU A 87 -1.79 4.86 28.89
C LEU A 87 -2.32 4.69 27.46
N ILE A 88 -1.44 4.35 26.52
CA ILE A 88 -1.76 4.21 25.09
C ILE A 88 -1.34 2.83 24.62
N LEU A 89 -2.25 2.07 24.02
CA LEU A 89 -1.97 0.75 23.47
C LEU A 89 -1.78 0.87 21.95
N ILE A 90 -0.69 0.31 21.42
CA ILE A 90 -0.39 0.26 19.99
C ILE A 90 -0.13 -1.19 19.55
N GLU A 91 -0.35 -1.44 18.26
CA GLU A 91 -0.11 -2.72 17.60
C GLU A 91 -0.81 -3.90 18.31
N CYS A 92 -1.99 -3.66 18.91
CA CYS A 92 -2.74 -4.71 19.60
C CYS A 92 -3.00 -5.89 18.65
N THR A 93 -2.44 -7.05 18.97
CA THR A 93 -2.69 -8.29 18.20
C THR A 93 -4.16 -8.71 18.29
N PRO A 94 -4.69 -9.52 17.36
CA PRO A 94 -6.09 -9.99 17.44
C PRO A 94 -6.41 -10.61 18.80
N LYS A 95 -5.45 -11.35 19.39
CA LYS A 95 -5.61 -11.94 20.73
C LYS A 95 -5.73 -10.92 21.85
N VAL A 96 -5.09 -9.77 21.73
CA VAL A 96 -5.25 -8.66 22.67
C VAL A 96 -6.60 -7.98 22.47
N VAL A 97 -7.04 -7.80 21.22
CA VAL A 97 -8.38 -7.27 20.90
C VAL A 97 -9.48 -8.17 21.47
N ASP A 98 -9.34 -9.50 21.36
CA ASP A 98 -10.24 -10.47 22.00
C ASP A 98 -10.35 -10.23 23.51
N GLN A 99 -9.21 -10.06 24.20
CA GLN A 99 -9.21 -9.81 25.65
C GLN A 99 -9.79 -8.44 26.01
N LEU A 100 -9.57 -7.40 25.20
CA LEU A 100 -10.18 -6.09 25.40
C LEU A 100 -11.70 -6.16 25.34
N ASN A 101 -12.25 -6.95 24.41
CA ASN A 101 -13.69 -7.15 24.25
C ASN A 101 -14.29 -8.05 25.36
N MET A 102 -13.54 -9.03 25.87
CA MET A 102 -14.06 -10.05 26.80
C MET A 102 -13.78 -9.78 28.29
N VAL A 103 -12.71 -9.05 28.62
CA VAL A 103 -12.22 -8.90 30.00
C VAL A 103 -12.30 -7.43 30.43
N ALA A 104 -13.09 -7.18 31.46
CA ALA A 104 -13.21 -5.84 32.04
C ALA A 104 -11.84 -5.33 32.53
N ASN A 105 -11.60 -4.03 32.32
CA ASN A 105 -10.37 -3.35 32.73
C ASN A 105 -9.07 -3.92 32.12
N PHE A 106 -9.14 -4.69 31.03
CA PHE A 106 -7.95 -5.24 30.39
C PHE A 106 -6.97 -4.15 29.88
N ALA A 107 -7.49 -2.96 29.56
CA ALA A 107 -6.67 -1.81 29.20
C ALA A 107 -6.22 -0.95 30.40
N GLY A 108 -6.67 -1.21 31.63
CA GLY A 108 -6.30 -0.39 32.81
C GLY A 108 -6.66 1.09 32.69
N GLY A 109 -7.70 1.45 31.93
CA GLY A 109 -8.05 2.84 31.61
C GLY A 109 -7.28 3.44 30.42
N GLY A 110 -6.40 2.66 29.78
CA GLY A 110 -5.71 3.07 28.56
C GLY A 110 -6.58 3.05 27.31
N ARG A 111 -6.06 3.69 26.27
CA ARG A 111 -6.75 3.88 24.99
C ARG A 111 -6.03 3.16 23.86
N VAL A 112 -6.78 2.49 23.00
CA VAL A 112 -6.23 1.79 21.84
C VAL A 112 -6.01 2.80 20.72
N PHE A 113 -4.78 2.96 20.26
CA PHE A 113 -4.45 3.78 19.11
C PHE A 113 -4.34 2.97 17.81
N SER A 114 -3.81 1.74 17.89
CA SER A 114 -3.74 0.84 16.74
C SER A 114 -3.84 -0.64 17.11
N PHE A 115 -4.36 -1.42 16.18
CA PHE A 115 -4.61 -2.84 16.38
C PHE A 115 -4.61 -3.59 15.04
N TYR A 116 -4.35 -4.89 15.09
CA TYR A 116 -4.33 -5.76 13.93
C TYR A 116 -5.68 -6.44 13.74
N ALA A 117 -6.30 -6.20 12.58
CA ALA A 117 -7.44 -6.95 12.10
C ALA A 117 -6.98 -8.22 11.37
N PRO A 118 -7.54 -9.41 11.67
CA PRO A 118 -7.25 -10.62 10.92
C PRO A 118 -7.94 -10.60 9.56
N PHE A 119 -7.19 -10.97 8.54
CA PHE A 119 -7.66 -11.13 7.18
C PHE A 119 -7.34 -12.54 6.71
N ARG A 120 -8.27 -13.15 5.99
CA ARG A 120 -8.12 -14.48 5.45
C ARG A 120 -8.21 -14.47 3.93
N CYS A 121 -7.25 -15.13 3.30
CA CYS A 121 -7.30 -15.42 1.88
C CYS A 121 -7.71 -16.87 1.68
N ASP A 122 -8.91 -17.10 1.16
CA ASP A 122 -9.39 -18.47 0.89
C ASP A 122 -8.63 -19.17 -0.23
N TYR A 123 -7.94 -18.41 -1.10
CA TYR A 123 -7.21 -19.01 -2.21
C TYR A 123 -5.94 -19.74 -1.78
N CYS A 124 -5.07 -19.05 -1.03
CA CYS A 124 -3.81 -19.62 -0.55
C CYS A 124 -3.90 -20.08 0.91
N ASN A 125 -5.11 -20.06 1.47
CA ASN A 125 -5.41 -20.33 2.88
C ASN A 125 -4.44 -19.64 3.85
N THR A 126 -3.99 -18.44 3.48
CA THR A 126 -3.05 -17.65 4.27
C THR A 126 -3.84 -16.61 5.06
N GLU A 127 -3.57 -16.57 6.36
CA GLU A 127 -4.03 -15.52 7.25
C GLU A 127 -2.99 -14.39 7.30
N GLN A 128 -3.46 -13.16 7.29
CA GLN A 128 -2.63 -11.98 7.46
C GLN A 128 -3.24 -11.06 8.50
N ARG A 129 -2.40 -10.23 9.08
CA ARG A 129 -2.81 -9.22 10.05
C ARG A 129 -2.61 -7.86 9.43
N VAL A 130 -3.67 -7.08 9.36
CA VAL A 130 -3.66 -5.73 8.80
C VAL A 130 -3.71 -4.73 9.94
N LEU A 131 -2.72 -3.84 10.01
CA LEU A 131 -2.69 -2.79 11.03
C LEU A 131 -3.70 -1.68 10.70
N LEU A 132 -4.64 -1.47 11.61
CA LEU A 132 -5.59 -0.38 11.60
C LEU A 132 -5.20 0.67 12.64
N GLN A 133 -5.41 1.93 12.30
CA GLN A 133 -5.19 3.06 13.20
C GLN A 133 -6.51 3.75 13.46
N VAL A 134 -6.82 4.00 14.72
CA VAL A 134 -8.12 4.54 15.15
C VAL A 134 -8.38 5.92 14.57
N ASP A 135 -7.33 6.73 14.37
CA ASP A 135 -7.44 8.06 13.78
C ASP A 135 -7.61 8.05 12.25
N ARG A 136 -6.96 7.11 11.55
CA ARG A 136 -6.99 6.96 10.08
C ARG A 136 -8.22 6.21 9.58
N ASP A 137 -8.56 5.10 10.24
CA ASP A 137 -9.54 4.13 9.76
C ASP A 137 -10.88 4.24 10.52
N TRP A 138 -11.10 5.36 11.24
CA TRP A 138 -12.24 5.56 12.14
C TRP A 138 -13.58 5.26 11.49
N GLU A 139 -13.80 5.75 10.27
CA GLU A 139 -15.07 5.60 9.56
C GLU A 139 -15.35 4.13 9.18
N ALA A 140 -14.31 3.37 8.81
CA ALA A 140 -14.44 1.93 8.54
C ALA A 140 -14.69 1.12 9.83
N ILE A 141 -13.98 1.47 10.91
CA ILE A 141 -14.15 0.85 12.23
C ILE A 141 -15.57 1.10 12.75
N LYS A 142 -16.03 2.36 12.73
CA LYS A 142 -17.35 2.76 13.22
C LYS A 142 -18.49 2.18 12.41
N SER A 143 -18.31 2.01 11.10
CA SER A 143 -19.29 1.33 10.25
C SER A 143 -19.26 -0.19 10.36
N THR A 144 -18.34 -0.75 11.16
CA THR A 144 -18.12 -2.19 11.35
C THR A 144 -17.84 -2.95 10.05
N ARG A 145 -17.42 -2.23 9.01
CA ARG A 145 -17.19 -2.78 7.67
C ARG A 145 -15.81 -2.36 7.18
N ILE A 146 -14.95 -3.34 7.01
CA ILE A 146 -13.61 -3.14 6.45
C ILE A 146 -13.58 -3.75 5.05
N ALA A 147 -13.08 -2.96 4.09
CA ALA A 147 -12.94 -3.39 2.71
C ALA A 147 -11.93 -4.54 2.57
N GLU A 148 -12.20 -5.43 1.61
CA GLU A 148 -11.26 -6.47 1.21
C GLU A 148 -9.94 -5.87 0.70
N ARG A 149 -8.86 -6.63 0.82
CA ARG A 149 -7.51 -6.19 0.47
C ARG A 149 -6.76 -7.31 -0.26
N PRO A 150 -5.74 -6.99 -1.06
CA PRO A 150 -4.95 -8.02 -1.73
C PRO A 150 -4.03 -8.76 -0.74
N CYS A 151 -4.05 -10.09 -0.78
CA CYS A 151 -3.21 -10.99 -0.02
C CYS A 151 -1.74 -10.79 -0.37
N LEU A 152 -0.88 -10.57 0.62
CA LEU A 152 0.56 -10.39 0.38
C LEU A 152 1.24 -11.61 -0.27
N SER A 153 0.73 -12.83 -0.05
CA SER A 153 1.33 -14.09 -0.53
C SER A 153 0.96 -14.42 -1.98
N CYS A 154 -0.31 -14.31 -2.34
CA CYS A 154 -0.81 -14.74 -3.66
C CYS A 154 -1.47 -13.61 -4.46
N LYS A 155 -1.54 -12.39 -3.90
CA LYS A 155 -2.14 -11.19 -4.51
C LYS A 155 -3.66 -11.24 -4.77
N GLU A 156 -4.31 -12.35 -4.45
CA GLU A 156 -5.78 -12.50 -4.46
C GLU A 156 -6.48 -11.74 -3.34
N SER A 157 -7.78 -11.55 -3.44
CA SER A 157 -8.54 -10.89 -2.37
C SER A 157 -8.45 -11.67 -1.05
N MET A 158 -8.37 -10.93 0.04
CA MET A 158 -8.58 -11.41 1.39
C MET A 158 -9.61 -10.52 2.08
N TYR A 159 -10.48 -11.18 2.83
CA TYR A 159 -11.57 -10.55 3.55
C TYR A 159 -11.24 -10.49 5.04
N PHE A 160 -11.89 -9.57 5.74
CA PHE A 160 -11.80 -9.47 7.19
C PHE A 160 -12.52 -10.67 7.84
N ASP A 161 -11.78 -11.53 8.53
CA ASP A 161 -12.25 -12.87 8.96
C ASP A 161 -12.83 -12.88 10.38
N GLU A 162 -13.60 -11.84 10.73
CA GLU A 162 -14.23 -11.68 12.04
C GLU A 162 -15.60 -10.97 11.90
N ASP A 163 -16.45 -11.09 12.92
CA ASP A 163 -17.66 -10.28 13.02
C ASP A 163 -17.31 -8.85 13.47
N GLY A 164 -17.52 -7.86 12.59
CA GLY A 164 -17.13 -6.48 12.84
C GLY A 164 -17.83 -5.85 14.06
N ALA A 165 -19.09 -6.20 14.32
CA ALA A 165 -19.82 -5.67 15.46
C ALA A 165 -19.19 -6.10 16.80
N THR A 166 -18.78 -7.37 16.89
CA THR A 166 -18.11 -7.92 18.06
C THR A 166 -16.66 -7.43 18.15
N PHE A 167 -15.91 -7.53 17.05
CA PHE A 167 -14.47 -7.26 17.03
C PHE A 167 -14.14 -5.80 17.33
N PHE A 168 -14.92 -4.84 16.81
CA PHE A 168 -14.68 -3.40 17.03
C PHE A 168 -15.39 -2.84 18.29
N SER A 169 -16.14 -3.64 19.04
CA SER A 169 -17.01 -3.15 20.13
C SER A 169 -16.27 -2.30 21.18
N TYR A 170 -15.12 -2.75 21.67
CA TYR A 170 -14.29 -1.97 22.61
C TYR A 170 -13.78 -0.67 21.98
N VAL A 171 -13.27 -0.74 20.75
CA VAL A 171 -12.65 0.41 20.05
C VAL A 171 -13.68 1.48 19.68
N ILE A 172 -14.91 1.09 19.36
CA ILE A 172 -16.01 2.03 19.11
C ILE A 172 -16.49 2.69 20.42
N GLY A 173 -16.32 2.00 21.56
CA GLY A 173 -16.68 2.50 22.88
C GLY A 173 -15.77 3.61 23.42
N GLN A 174 -14.56 3.77 22.87
CA GLN A 174 -13.68 4.91 23.16
C GLN A 174 -13.90 6.06 22.18
N ASP A 175 -13.54 7.28 22.57
CA ASP A 175 -13.50 8.41 21.64
C ASP A 175 -12.32 8.30 20.68
N ARG A 176 -12.50 8.80 19.45
CA ARG A 176 -11.39 9.06 18.53
C ARG A 176 -10.44 10.09 19.15
N PHE A 177 -9.14 9.85 19.07
CA PHE A 177 -8.11 10.82 19.46
C PHE A 177 -6.95 10.84 18.50
N GLN A 178 -6.18 11.91 18.61
CA GLN A 178 -4.87 12.05 18.01
C GLN A 178 -3.82 11.88 19.10
N LEU A 179 -2.66 11.36 18.74
CA LEU A 179 -1.53 11.28 19.65
C LEU A 179 -0.98 12.67 19.94
N GLU A 180 -0.48 12.88 21.16
CA GLU A 180 0.25 14.10 21.49
C GLU A 180 1.53 14.18 20.62
N PRO A 181 1.95 15.36 20.15
CA PRO A 181 3.12 15.48 19.26
C PRO A 181 4.42 14.90 19.81
N GLU A 182 4.59 14.88 21.14
CA GLU A 182 5.73 14.24 21.80
C GLU A 182 5.67 12.71 21.67
N VAL A 183 4.48 12.12 21.78
CA VAL A 183 4.26 10.68 21.60
C VAL A 183 4.45 10.30 20.13
N GLU A 184 3.93 11.07 19.18
CA GLU A 184 4.17 10.82 17.75
C GLU A 184 5.67 10.83 17.41
N ALA A 185 6.41 11.82 17.92
CA ALA A 185 7.85 11.92 17.71
C ALA A 185 8.59 10.75 18.37
N PHE A 186 8.18 10.35 19.58
CA PHE A 186 8.71 9.18 20.27
C PHE A 186 8.51 7.89 19.46
N LEU A 187 7.28 7.65 18.98
CA LEU A 187 6.94 6.46 18.21
C LEU A 187 7.72 6.39 16.89
N ALA A 188 7.82 7.52 16.17
CA ALA A 188 8.60 7.60 14.95
C ALA A 188 10.10 7.35 15.21
N ALA A 189 10.67 7.96 16.24
CA ALA A 189 12.11 7.89 16.52
C ALA A 189 12.55 6.56 17.15
N LYS A 190 11.75 5.95 18.03
CA LYS A 190 12.12 4.73 18.79
C LYS A 190 11.58 3.45 18.21
N LEU A 191 10.38 3.49 17.63
CA LEU A 191 9.72 2.30 17.10
C LEU A 191 9.67 2.29 15.57
N ASN A 192 10.15 3.35 14.89
CA ASN A 192 9.94 3.55 13.46
C ASN A 192 8.45 3.41 13.09
N TYR A 193 7.58 3.80 14.03
CA TYR A 193 6.15 3.59 13.95
C TYR A 193 5.51 4.79 13.27
N ALA A 194 4.87 4.56 12.12
CA ALA A 194 4.25 5.61 11.31
C ALA A 194 2.83 5.91 11.80
N VAL A 195 2.58 7.14 12.25
CA VAL A 195 1.25 7.63 12.68
C VAL A 195 0.58 8.33 11.50
N SER A 196 -0.38 7.67 10.85
CA SER A 196 -1.11 8.11 9.63
C SER A 196 -0.25 8.44 8.40
N ASP A 197 -0.67 7.99 7.21
CA ASP A 197 -0.02 8.34 5.94
C ASP A 197 -0.12 9.85 5.61
N LEU A 198 -1.02 10.58 6.27
CA LEU A 198 -1.26 12.02 6.07
C LEU A 198 -0.36 12.92 6.96
N ASN A 199 0.21 12.42 8.06
CA ASN A 199 1.09 13.17 8.97
C ASN A 199 2.58 13.09 8.63
N ARG A 200 2.97 12.54 7.47
CA ARG A 200 4.37 12.54 7.00
C ARG A 200 4.83 13.88 6.41
N LYS A 201 3.91 14.81 6.13
CA LYS A 201 4.28 16.17 5.70
C LYS A 201 5.11 16.84 6.79
N LEU A 202 6.24 17.42 6.40
CA LEU A 202 7.13 18.11 7.32
C LEU A 202 6.40 19.23 8.07
N ARG A 203 6.38 19.12 9.40
CA ARG A 203 5.92 20.16 10.32
C ARG A 203 7.12 20.98 10.80
N VAL A 204 6.89 22.28 10.97
CA VAL A 204 7.90 23.23 11.42
C VAL A 204 7.34 24.05 12.57
N ASP A 205 8.00 24.00 13.71
CA ASP A 205 7.73 24.89 14.83
C ASP A 205 8.90 25.89 14.94
N LYS A 206 8.61 27.20 14.91
CA LYS A 206 9.60 28.29 14.92
C LYS A 206 9.50 29.08 16.22
N VAL A 207 10.64 29.32 16.87
CA VAL A 207 10.81 30.23 18.00
C VAL A 207 11.95 31.19 17.66
N VAL A 208 11.74 32.48 17.88
CA VAL A 208 12.77 33.51 17.64
C VAL A 208 13.04 34.23 18.96
N GLU A 209 14.30 34.24 19.40
CA GLU A 209 14.76 34.91 20.61
C GLU A 209 16.02 35.71 20.29
N ASP A 210 15.94 37.03 20.42
CA ASP A 210 17.00 37.99 20.10
C ASP A 210 17.58 37.78 18.69
N ARG A 211 18.82 37.26 18.60
CA ARG A 211 19.54 36.94 17.36
C ARG A 211 19.54 35.44 17.05
N THR A 212 18.76 34.65 17.79
CA THR A 212 18.69 33.19 17.65
C THR A 212 17.32 32.77 17.11
N THR A 213 17.32 32.07 15.98
CA THR A 213 16.12 31.43 15.43
C THR A 213 16.20 29.93 15.62
N TYR A 214 15.25 29.36 16.36
CA TYR A 214 15.09 27.93 16.57
C TYR A 214 13.98 27.38 15.68
N LEU A 215 14.29 26.37 14.88
CA LEU A 215 13.33 25.63 14.05
C LEU A 215 13.35 24.16 14.45
N ARG A 216 12.21 23.64 14.90
CA ARG A 216 12.01 22.19 15.08
C ARG A 216 11.33 21.61 13.85
N LEU A 217 11.96 20.60 13.27
CA LEU A 217 11.45 19.90 12.10
C LEU A 217 10.95 18.51 12.51
N ALA A 218 9.69 18.21 12.19
CA ALA A 218 9.04 16.95 12.55
C ALA A 218 8.28 16.36 11.37
N GLY A 219 8.69 15.18 10.89
CA GLY A 219 8.09 14.51 9.72
C GLY A 219 9.15 13.92 8.78
N ASP A 220 8.71 13.47 7.61
CA ASP A 220 9.61 12.93 6.59
C ASP A 220 10.23 14.07 5.75
N LEU A 221 11.47 13.86 5.28
CA LEU A 221 12.10 14.71 4.29
C LEU A 221 11.83 14.12 2.90
N ASP A 222 10.84 14.66 2.20
CA ASP A 222 10.39 14.27 0.87
C ASP A 222 10.24 15.48 -0.08
N GLU A 223 9.54 15.30 -1.20
CA GLU A 223 9.28 16.37 -2.18
C GLU A 223 8.45 17.55 -1.65
N SER A 224 7.75 17.37 -0.52
CA SER A 224 6.92 18.40 0.12
C SER A 224 7.69 19.37 1.01
N PHE A 225 9.01 19.19 1.18
CA PHE A 225 9.88 20.03 2.01
C PHE A 225 9.81 21.53 1.60
N PRO A 226 9.27 22.43 2.44
CA PRO A 226 8.95 23.80 2.03
C PRO A 226 10.16 24.75 2.13
N ARG A 227 11.25 24.44 1.43
CA ARG A 227 12.55 25.13 1.55
C ARG A 227 12.49 26.65 1.37
N ASP A 228 11.74 27.13 0.38
CA ASP A 228 11.78 28.55 -0.01
C ASP A 228 11.13 29.40 1.08
N LYS A 229 9.98 28.94 1.61
CA LYS A 229 9.29 29.59 2.73
C LYS A 229 10.08 29.51 4.04
N LEU A 230 10.83 28.42 4.23
CA LEU A 230 11.65 28.22 5.43
C LEU A 230 12.88 29.11 5.46
N ALA A 231 13.46 29.42 4.30
CA ALA A 231 14.70 30.19 4.19
C ALA A 231 14.52 31.68 4.55
N GLU A 232 13.28 32.19 4.56
CA GLU A 232 12.98 33.59 4.87
C GLU A 232 13.17 33.90 6.37
N GLY A 233 13.89 34.99 6.66
CA GLY A 233 14.07 35.50 8.02
C GLY A 233 14.87 34.57 8.92
N LEU A 234 15.99 34.06 8.40
CA LEU A 234 16.97 33.21 9.08
C LEU A 234 18.35 33.89 9.18
N GLU A 235 18.36 35.17 9.55
CA GLU A 235 19.58 35.91 9.88
C GLU A 235 20.05 35.59 11.31
N GLY A 236 21.36 35.71 11.57
CA GLY A 236 21.95 35.46 12.89
C GLY A 236 22.22 33.98 13.18
N THR A 237 22.03 33.54 14.43
CA THR A 237 22.25 32.14 14.82
C THR A 237 21.00 31.33 14.57
N VAL A 238 21.07 30.29 13.74
CA VAL A 238 19.95 29.39 13.43
C VAL A 238 20.20 28.04 14.09
N ILE A 239 19.23 27.50 14.82
CA ILE A 239 19.25 26.15 15.39
C ILE A 239 18.17 25.31 14.71
N LEU A 240 18.57 24.25 14.02
CA LEU A 240 17.68 23.28 13.37
C LEU A 240 17.60 22.03 14.26
N ASP A 241 16.50 21.84 14.99
CA ASP A 241 16.25 20.64 15.79
C ASP A 241 15.62 19.53 14.93
N LEU A 242 16.39 18.46 14.74
CA LEU A 242 16.12 17.36 13.81
C LEU A 242 15.62 16.11 14.51
N GLY A 243 15.42 16.16 15.83
CA GLY A 243 15.10 14.97 16.63
C GLY A 243 13.77 14.30 16.32
N ALA A 244 12.92 14.93 15.50
CA ALA A 244 11.65 14.39 15.04
C ALA A 244 11.61 14.16 13.52
N ILE A 245 12.77 14.20 12.84
CA ILE A 245 12.88 13.79 11.44
C ILE A 245 12.75 12.26 11.34
N GLY A 246 11.86 11.81 10.45
CA GLY A 246 11.62 10.42 10.13
C GLY A 246 12.45 9.95 8.93
N LYS A 247 11.76 9.49 7.89
CA LYS A 247 12.39 8.99 6.65
C LYS A 247 13.00 10.15 5.88
N ILE A 248 14.18 9.90 5.30
CA ILE A 248 14.87 10.83 4.40
C ILE A 248 14.89 10.21 3.01
N GLU A 249 14.09 10.74 2.10
CA GLU A 249 14.05 10.35 0.70
C GLU A 249 15.13 11.07 -0.13
N PRO A 250 15.58 10.50 -1.27
CA PRO A 250 16.59 11.14 -2.09
C PRO A 250 16.22 12.56 -2.54
N VAL A 251 14.95 12.78 -2.90
CA VAL A 251 14.45 14.11 -3.29
C VAL A 251 14.49 15.08 -2.11
N GLY A 252 14.00 14.68 -0.94
CA GLY A 252 14.05 15.49 0.28
C GLY A 252 15.47 15.84 0.72
N ALA A 253 16.43 14.93 0.57
CA ALA A 253 17.85 15.19 0.83
C ALA A 253 18.43 16.28 -0.09
N VAL A 254 18.04 16.31 -1.36
CA VAL A 254 18.45 17.38 -2.30
C VAL A 254 17.81 18.72 -1.91
N GLN A 255 16.53 18.71 -1.51
CA GLN A 255 15.82 19.89 -1.05
C GLN A 255 16.45 20.47 0.22
N TRP A 256 16.84 19.61 1.16
CA TRP A 256 17.58 19.98 2.36
C TRP A 256 18.90 20.68 2.05
N ARG A 257 19.74 20.10 1.18
CA ARG A 257 21.02 20.72 0.78
C ARG A 257 20.81 22.07 0.12
N SER A 258 19.77 22.19 -0.70
CA SER A 258 19.39 23.45 -1.34
C SER A 258 18.97 24.51 -0.31
N PHE A 259 18.25 24.10 0.73
CA PHE A 259 17.87 24.97 1.84
C PHE A 259 19.09 25.44 2.64
N ILE A 260 19.98 24.53 3.03
CA ILE A 260 21.23 24.89 3.73
C ILE A 260 22.07 25.85 2.88
N ALA A 261 22.21 25.59 1.58
CA ALA A 261 22.93 26.45 0.66
C ALA A 261 22.31 27.86 0.54
N ALA A 262 20.98 27.98 0.68
CA ALA A 262 20.29 29.27 0.66
C ALA A 262 20.49 30.08 1.95
N ILE A 263 20.54 29.42 3.11
CA ILE A 263 20.59 30.12 4.41
C ILE A 263 22.01 30.34 4.92
N ALA A 264 22.98 29.49 4.54
CA ALA A 264 24.36 29.59 5.02
C ALA A 264 25.04 30.94 4.70
N PRO A 265 24.78 31.62 3.56
CA PRO A 265 25.36 32.94 3.29
C PRO A 265 24.78 34.09 4.13
N VAL A 266 23.57 33.93 4.68
CA VAL A 266 22.85 34.99 5.42
C VAL A 266 22.83 34.76 6.93
N ALA A 267 22.99 33.51 7.36
CA ALA A 267 23.12 33.14 8.76
C ALA A 267 24.56 33.39 9.25
N GLU A 268 24.69 33.85 10.50
CA GLU A 268 25.97 33.95 11.19
C GLU A 268 26.52 32.56 11.55
N ARG A 269 25.63 31.68 12.03
CA ARG A 269 25.88 30.26 12.31
C ARG A 269 24.60 29.46 12.07
N VAL A 270 24.75 28.23 11.60
CA VAL A 270 23.66 27.25 11.50
C VAL A 270 24.06 26.01 12.30
N TYR A 271 23.28 25.68 13.31
CA TYR A 271 23.53 24.60 14.23
C TYR A 271 22.51 23.48 14.04
N LEU A 272 22.99 22.28 13.73
CA LEU A 272 22.16 21.08 13.63
C LEU A 272 22.09 20.42 15.03
N ALA A 273 20.89 20.32 15.58
CA ALA A 273 20.63 19.76 16.90
C ALA A 273 19.81 18.47 16.80
N SER A 274 20.07 17.55 17.74
CA SER A 274 19.39 16.26 17.87
C SER A 274 19.33 15.46 16.57
N ALA A 275 20.42 15.46 15.79
CA ALA A 275 20.45 14.75 14.52
C ALA A 275 20.33 13.23 14.76
N PRO A 276 19.32 12.54 14.20
CA PRO A 276 19.25 11.09 14.29
C PRO A 276 20.34 10.41 13.45
N PRO A 277 20.70 9.15 13.73
CA PRO A 277 21.75 8.42 13.01
C PRO A 277 21.60 8.48 11.48
N SER A 278 20.38 8.24 10.98
CA SER A 278 20.05 8.27 9.56
C SER A 278 20.26 9.63 8.91
N PHE A 279 20.11 10.72 9.67
CA PHE A 279 20.37 12.08 9.20
C PHE A 279 21.87 12.33 9.13
N VAL A 280 22.61 11.95 10.18
CA VAL A 280 24.07 12.08 10.21
C VAL A 280 24.71 11.35 9.04
N GLU A 281 24.28 10.13 8.77
CA GLU A 281 24.78 9.29 7.66
C GLU A 281 24.53 9.90 6.28
N LYS A 282 23.40 10.58 6.08
CA LYS A 282 22.95 11.03 4.76
C LYS A 282 23.23 12.51 4.46
N LEU A 283 23.28 13.34 5.49
CA LEU A 283 23.20 14.81 5.39
C LEU A 283 24.19 15.56 6.30
N CYS A 284 25.10 14.85 6.99
CA CYS A 284 26.19 15.47 7.75
C CYS A 284 27.56 14.96 7.26
N THR A 285 27.71 14.75 5.95
CA THR A 285 29.01 14.40 5.37
C THR A 285 29.96 15.59 5.38
N ARG A 286 31.23 15.38 5.01
CA ARG A 286 32.23 16.47 4.93
C ARG A 286 31.80 17.63 4.03
N ASP A 287 31.01 17.36 3.01
CA ASP A 287 30.53 18.39 2.08
C ASP A 287 29.29 19.13 2.60
N ASP A 288 28.58 18.55 3.59
CA ASP A 288 27.38 19.14 4.16
C ASP A 288 27.69 20.05 5.37
N LEU A 289 28.80 19.81 6.07
CA LEU A 289 29.24 20.60 7.22
C LEU A 289 30.37 21.56 6.85
N ASN A 290 30.36 22.77 7.42
CA ASN A 290 31.35 23.79 7.15
C ASN A 290 31.49 24.75 8.36
N PRO A 291 32.35 25.78 8.34
CA PRO A 291 32.47 26.69 9.47
C PRO A 291 31.16 27.35 9.88
N VAL A 292 30.23 27.61 8.96
CA VAL A 292 28.90 28.16 9.27
C VAL A 292 27.94 27.07 9.75
N VAL A 293 27.89 25.92 9.07
CA VAL A 293 26.95 24.81 9.32
C VAL A 293 27.62 23.73 10.17
N GLN A 294 27.23 23.62 11.44
CA GLN A 294 27.89 22.76 12.42
C GLN A 294 26.91 21.81 13.12
N LEU A 295 27.33 20.58 13.35
CA LEU A 295 26.58 19.60 14.15
C LEU A 295 26.84 19.81 15.64
N LEU A 296 25.79 20.13 16.42
CA LEU A 296 25.88 20.33 17.87
C LEU A 296 25.60 19.07 18.66
N THR A 297 24.49 18.40 18.38
CA THR A 297 24.06 17.22 19.13
C THR A 297 23.61 16.12 18.19
N VAL A 298 24.03 14.89 18.49
CA VAL A 298 23.65 13.67 17.77
C VAL A 298 22.85 12.76 18.72
N LEU A 299 21.74 12.19 18.24
CA LEU A 299 20.99 11.19 18.99
C LEU A 299 21.67 9.83 18.85
N MET A 300 22.32 9.38 19.90
CA MET A 300 22.98 8.08 19.93
C MET A 300 22.10 7.04 20.65
N PRO A 301 21.89 5.85 20.08
CA PRO A 301 21.12 4.79 20.72
C PRO A 301 21.98 4.10 21.79
N TYR A 302 21.39 3.89 22.97
CA TYR A 302 21.98 3.18 24.10
C TYR A 302 21.06 2.06 24.56
N SER A 303 21.65 0.97 25.06
CA SER A 303 20.94 -0.13 25.73
C SER A 303 21.60 -0.44 27.07
N CYS A 304 20.77 -0.65 28.10
CA CYS A 304 21.22 -1.05 29.43
C CYS A 304 21.18 -2.58 29.55
N ALA A 305 22.35 -3.20 29.70
CA ALA A 305 22.45 -4.64 29.90
C ALA A 305 21.81 -5.12 31.22
N SER A 306 21.66 -4.24 32.22
CA SER A 306 21.11 -4.61 33.54
C SER A 306 19.59 -4.73 33.55
N CYS A 307 18.86 -3.86 32.85
CA CYS A 307 17.39 -3.82 32.90
C CYS A 307 16.72 -3.84 31.53
N GLY A 308 17.49 -3.97 30.44
CA GLY A 308 16.98 -4.03 29.07
C GLY A 308 16.42 -2.70 28.54
N THR A 309 16.57 -1.60 29.28
CA THR A 309 16.09 -0.29 28.83
C THR A 309 16.97 0.22 27.70
N THR A 310 16.34 0.59 26.58
CA THR A 310 16.97 1.31 25.49
C THR A 310 16.46 2.75 25.46
N SER A 311 17.34 3.67 25.10
CA SER A 311 17.04 5.10 25.01
C SER A 311 17.94 5.73 23.94
N GLN A 312 17.53 6.85 23.36
CA GLN A 312 18.51 7.68 22.64
C GLN A 312 18.88 8.85 23.51
N HIS A 313 20.17 9.15 23.55
CA HIS A 313 20.69 10.28 24.27
C HIS A 313 21.23 11.31 23.29
N ALA A 314 20.86 12.57 23.49
CA ALA A 314 21.47 13.68 22.78
C ALA A 314 22.90 13.87 23.30
N VAL A 315 23.87 13.42 22.52
CA VAL A 315 25.28 13.58 22.80
C VAL A 315 25.76 14.91 22.25
N ASP A 316 26.25 15.78 23.13
CA ASP A 316 26.91 17.03 22.76
C ASP A 316 28.26 16.74 22.10
N VAL A 317 28.37 17.08 20.81
CA VAL A 317 29.56 16.83 19.98
C VAL A 317 30.74 17.67 20.44
N GLY A 318 30.52 18.89 20.92
CA GLY A 318 31.58 19.80 21.36
C GLY A 318 32.14 19.43 22.73
N ALA A 319 31.28 19.02 23.65
CA ALA A 319 31.66 18.57 24.99
C ALA A 319 32.35 17.19 24.96
N HIS A 320 31.92 16.29 24.08
CA HIS A 320 32.46 14.93 23.98
C HIS A 320 33.45 14.75 22.81
N TYR A 321 33.91 15.84 22.20
CA TYR A 321 34.78 15.83 21.02
C TYR A 321 36.00 14.91 21.19
N ASP A 322 36.64 14.96 22.37
CA ASP A 322 37.85 14.19 22.64
C ASP A 322 37.65 12.68 22.70
N VAL A 323 36.41 12.21 22.93
CA VAL A 323 36.06 10.78 22.91
C VAL A 323 35.53 10.40 21.52
N LEU A 324 34.68 11.25 20.94
CA LEU A 324 34.09 11.02 19.62
C LEU A 324 35.13 10.96 18.50
N LYS A 325 36.22 11.73 18.59
CA LYS A 325 37.32 11.72 17.60
C LYS A 325 38.04 10.37 17.46
N PHE A 326 37.84 9.46 18.42
CA PHE A 326 38.37 8.09 18.39
C PHE A 326 37.27 7.06 18.07
N ALA A 327 36.17 7.48 17.44
CA ALA A 327 35.01 6.63 17.16
C ALA A 327 34.49 5.91 18.42
N THR A 328 34.58 6.56 19.58
CA THR A 328 34.14 6.03 20.86
C THR A 328 32.92 6.81 21.34
N ALA A 329 31.88 6.11 21.77
CA ALA A 329 30.68 6.73 22.31
C ALA A 329 30.88 7.15 23.79
N PRO A 330 30.31 8.28 24.25
CA PRO A 330 30.37 8.67 25.66
C PRO A 330 29.69 7.69 26.60
N GLU A 331 30.14 7.66 27.85
CA GLU A 331 29.48 6.87 28.88
C GLU A 331 28.18 7.54 29.35
N VAL A 332 27.09 6.77 29.35
CA VAL A 332 25.76 7.23 29.77
C VAL A 332 25.19 6.28 30.81
N ARG A 333 24.49 6.82 31.81
CA ARG A 333 23.79 6.04 32.85
C ARG A 333 22.31 5.86 32.52
N CYS A 334 21.81 4.66 32.77
CA CYS A 334 20.42 4.29 32.56
C CYS A 334 19.47 5.16 33.40
N PRO A 335 18.42 5.76 32.83
CA PRO A 335 17.49 6.61 33.58
C PRO A 335 16.74 5.83 34.67
N GLY A 336 16.40 4.56 34.41
CA GLY A 336 15.73 3.66 35.35
C GLY A 336 16.64 3.14 36.47
N CYS A 337 17.61 2.27 36.14
CA CYS A 337 18.42 1.57 37.15
C CYS A 337 19.78 2.23 37.48
N LYS A 338 20.13 3.35 36.83
CA LYS A 338 21.40 4.11 37.01
C LYS A 338 22.70 3.37 36.64
N GLN A 339 22.62 2.13 36.14
CA GLN A 339 23.77 1.38 35.62
C GLN A 339 24.29 1.97 34.31
N ALA A 340 25.55 1.67 33.98
CA ALA A 340 26.14 2.08 32.70
C ALA A 340 25.36 1.48 31.52
N MET A 341 25.20 2.27 30.46
CA MET A 341 24.59 1.84 29.20
C MET A 341 25.66 1.69 28.12
N GLN A 342 25.41 0.76 27.21
CA GLN A 342 26.25 0.54 26.04
C GLN A 342 25.64 1.21 24.82
N CYS A 343 26.45 1.92 24.03
CA CYS A 343 26.01 2.53 22.79
C CYS A 343 25.98 1.50 21.64
N TYR A 344 24.95 1.59 20.79
CA TYR A 344 24.75 0.75 19.61
C TYR A 344 24.62 1.58 18.33
N ALA A 345 25.28 2.74 18.28
CA ALA A 345 25.32 3.55 17.06
C ALA A 345 25.96 2.75 15.91
N GLY A 346 25.42 2.91 14.70
CA GLY A 346 25.92 2.21 13.52
C GLY A 346 27.36 2.60 13.18
N GLU A 347 28.10 1.69 12.53
CA GLU A 347 29.50 1.88 12.14
C GLU A 347 29.70 3.14 11.28
N THR A 348 28.78 3.43 10.37
CA THR A 348 28.80 4.62 9.53
C THR A 348 28.77 5.91 10.36
N VAL A 349 27.90 6.00 11.38
CA VAL A 349 27.87 7.17 12.27
C VAL A 349 29.18 7.28 13.05
N MET A 350 29.66 6.17 13.60
CA MET A 350 30.88 6.17 14.41
C MET A 350 32.14 6.51 13.61
N THR A 351 32.16 6.23 12.30
CA THR A 351 33.25 6.61 11.39
C THR A 351 33.14 8.03 10.85
N LEU A 352 31.92 8.56 10.72
CA LEU A 352 31.69 9.95 10.30
C LEU A 352 32.02 10.97 11.41
N LEU A 353 31.61 10.70 12.65
CA LEU A 353 31.79 11.63 13.78
C LEU A 353 33.25 12.13 13.97
N PRO A 354 34.30 11.28 13.88
CA PRO A 354 35.70 11.73 13.92
C PRO A 354 36.10 12.72 12.84
N THR A 355 35.41 12.72 11.70
CA THR A 355 35.74 13.58 10.56
C THR A 355 35.13 14.97 10.67
N MET A 356 34.25 15.19 11.64
CA MET A 356 33.51 16.44 11.79
C MET A 356 34.34 17.47 12.57
N PRO A 357 34.26 18.76 12.21
CA PRO A 357 34.92 19.81 12.95
C PRO A 357 34.30 19.96 14.34
N ARG A 358 35.10 20.38 15.34
CA ARG A 358 34.59 20.70 16.67
C ARG A 358 33.65 21.89 16.56
N PRO A 359 32.38 21.79 17.03
CA PRO A 359 31.47 22.92 16.98
C PRO A 359 31.95 24.05 17.89
N THR A 360 31.68 25.30 17.48
CA THR A 360 32.09 26.52 18.18
C THR A 360 31.05 27.03 19.18
N ALA A 361 29.91 26.35 19.32
CA ALA A 361 28.87 26.74 20.26
C ALA A 361 29.34 26.61 21.71
N GLY A 362 29.02 27.62 22.53
CA GLY A 362 29.21 27.56 23.97
C GLY A 362 28.22 26.61 24.67
N PRO A 363 28.55 26.11 25.87
CA PRO A 363 27.71 25.13 26.59
C PRO A 363 26.32 25.68 26.94
N GLU A 364 26.18 26.99 27.13
CA GLU A 364 24.89 27.64 27.41
C GLU A 364 23.91 27.51 26.23
N LEU A 365 24.41 27.57 24.98
CA LEU A 365 23.58 27.37 23.79
C LEU A 365 23.08 25.93 23.69
N VAL A 366 23.92 24.95 24.03
CA VAL A 366 23.51 23.53 24.00
C VAL A 366 22.45 23.25 25.07
N LYS A 367 22.60 23.83 26.28
CA LYS A 367 21.61 23.72 27.35
C LYS A 367 20.27 24.38 26.98
N SER A 368 20.28 25.47 26.21
CA SER A 368 19.05 26.17 25.84
C SER A 368 18.20 25.40 24.83
N ILE A 369 18.75 24.43 24.07
CA ILE A 369 18.01 23.63 23.08
C ILE A 369 16.77 22.97 23.69
N ALA A 370 16.87 22.40 24.90
CA ALA A 370 15.73 21.77 25.56
C ALA A 370 14.63 22.81 25.89
N VAL A 371 15.02 23.97 26.41
CA VAL A 371 14.10 25.06 26.76
C VAL A 371 13.41 25.62 25.50
N LEU A 372 14.18 25.85 24.43
CA LEU A 372 13.67 26.35 23.15
C LEU A 372 12.71 25.34 22.51
N ARG A 373 13.00 24.04 22.63
CA ARG A 373 12.10 22.98 22.19
C ARG A 373 10.77 23.00 22.93
N ASP A 374 10.81 23.05 24.26
CA ASP A 374 9.60 23.03 25.07
C ASP A 374 8.74 24.27 24.77
N ARG A 375 9.37 25.43 24.60
CA ARG A 375 8.70 26.65 24.12
C ARG A 375 8.09 26.49 22.74
N ALA A 376 8.81 25.87 21.79
CA ALA A 376 8.29 25.63 20.44
C ALA A 376 7.06 24.70 20.46
N LEU A 377 7.08 23.66 21.29
CA LEU A 377 5.97 22.74 21.50
C LEU A 377 4.76 23.44 22.15
N LEU A 378 4.99 24.29 23.15
CA LEU A 378 3.93 25.07 23.80
C LEU A 378 3.32 26.10 22.85
N ALA A 379 4.15 26.83 22.10
CA ALA A 379 3.72 27.80 21.09
C ALA A 379 2.93 27.14 19.95
N ALA A 380 3.19 25.86 19.66
CA ALA A 380 2.44 25.13 18.67
C ALA A 380 0.96 24.91 19.07
N GLY A 381 0.66 24.80 20.37
CA GLY A 381 -0.68 24.65 20.96
C GLY A 381 -1.45 23.37 20.55
N PRO A 382 -2.58 23.03 21.21
CA PRO A 382 -3.50 22.01 20.71
C PRO A 382 -4.19 22.53 19.43
N ARG A 383 -3.68 22.12 18.27
CA ARG A 383 -4.19 22.60 16.98
C ARG A 383 -5.50 21.89 16.64
N ARG A 384 -6.56 22.68 16.43
CA ARG A 384 -7.87 22.20 15.98
C ARG A 384 -7.72 21.39 14.68
N ALA A 385 -8.42 20.27 14.62
CA ALA A 385 -8.66 19.54 13.38
C ALA A 385 -9.07 20.53 12.27
N PRO A 386 -8.67 20.30 11.00
CA PRO A 386 -9.25 21.03 9.90
C PRO A 386 -10.77 20.90 10.03
N LYS A 387 -11.47 22.03 10.15
CA LYS A 387 -12.93 22.03 10.10
C LYS A 387 -13.30 21.25 8.85
N ALA A 388 -14.05 20.17 9.03
CA ALA A 388 -14.80 19.56 7.93
C ALA A 388 -15.49 20.73 7.23
N GLY A 389 -15.08 21.00 5.99
CA GLY A 389 -15.63 22.09 5.21
C GLY A 389 -17.14 21.91 5.24
N THR A 390 -17.83 22.88 5.84
CA THR A 390 -19.28 22.98 5.80
C THR A 390 -19.65 22.95 4.33
N ALA A 391 -20.20 21.83 3.88
CA ALA A 391 -20.94 21.80 2.64
C ALA A 391 -21.99 22.92 2.72
N PRO A 392 -22.13 23.77 1.69
CA PRO A 392 -23.25 24.70 1.65
C PRO A 392 -24.55 23.88 1.72
N PRO A 393 -25.60 24.38 2.38
CA PRO A 393 -26.87 23.68 2.41
C PRO A 393 -27.36 23.46 0.98
N VAL A 394 -27.83 22.25 0.71
CA VAL A 394 -28.46 21.85 -0.55
C VAL A 394 -29.67 22.76 -0.79
N ALA A 395 -29.50 23.74 -1.67
CA ALA A 395 -30.60 24.52 -2.23
C ALA A 395 -31.18 23.75 -3.43
N GLN A 396 -32.48 23.52 -3.39
CA GLN A 396 -33.27 22.92 -4.47
C GLN A 396 -33.07 23.69 -5.80
N PRO A 397 -33.14 23.01 -6.96
CA PRO A 397 -32.84 23.64 -8.23
C PRO A 397 -34.00 24.53 -8.67
N ALA A 398 -33.83 25.84 -8.57
CA ALA A 398 -34.60 26.79 -9.37
C ALA A 398 -33.81 27.06 -10.66
N ALA A 399 -34.42 26.67 -11.77
CA ALA A 399 -33.90 26.90 -13.12
C ALA A 399 -33.61 28.39 -13.37
N ARG A 400 -32.38 28.71 -13.79
CA ARG A 400 -32.08 29.83 -14.69
C ARG A 400 -30.71 29.65 -15.34
N ALA A 401 -30.73 29.67 -16.66
CA ALA A 401 -29.57 29.56 -17.53
C ALA A 401 -28.59 30.71 -17.30
N SER A 402 -27.29 30.42 -17.29
CA SER A 402 -26.23 31.41 -17.48
C SER A 402 -25.03 30.73 -18.12
N VAL A 403 -24.79 31.14 -19.36
CA VAL A 403 -23.72 30.78 -20.27
C VAL A 403 -22.40 31.31 -19.71
N LEU A 404 -21.52 30.45 -19.17
CA LEU A 404 -20.07 30.70 -19.01
C LEU A 404 -19.36 29.48 -18.37
N VAL A 405 -19.37 28.35 -19.06
CA VAL A 405 -18.42 27.24 -18.79
C VAL A 405 -17.99 26.63 -20.12
N PRO A 406 -16.95 27.18 -20.77
CA PRO A 406 -16.01 26.29 -21.47
C PRO A 406 -14.52 26.62 -21.24
N ILE A 407 -14.15 27.54 -20.35
CA ILE A 407 -12.76 27.98 -20.22
C ILE A 407 -11.92 27.14 -19.23
N LEU A 408 -12.55 26.44 -18.28
CA LEU A 408 -11.83 25.71 -17.22
C LEU A 408 -11.39 24.28 -17.58
N VAL A 409 -11.96 23.68 -18.63
CA VAL A 409 -11.57 22.33 -19.11
C VAL A 409 -10.29 22.38 -19.96
N ALA A 410 -10.06 23.48 -20.69
CA ALA A 410 -8.84 23.67 -21.47
C ALA A 410 -7.60 23.90 -20.59
N LEU A 411 -7.74 24.58 -19.44
CA LEU A 411 -6.61 24.85 -18.54
C LEU A 411 -6.14 23.61 -17.77
N LEU A 412 -7.03 22.67 -17.44
CA LEU A 412 -6.63 21.43 -16.76
C LEU A 412 -5.92 20.45 -17.72
N ALA A 413 -6.28 20.46 -19.01
CA ALA A 413 -5.60 19.69 -20.04
C ALA A 413 -4.20 20.25 -20.35
N ILE A 414 -4.02 21.58 -20.33
CA ILE A 414 -2.72 22.24 -20.51
C ILE A 414 -1.78 21.98 -19.33
N VAL A 415 -2.29 21.92 -18.08
CA VAL A 415 -1.45 21.67 -16.89
C VAL A 415 -0.95 20.21 -16.83
N LEU A 416 -1.72 19.24 -17.32
CA LEU A 416 -1.27 17.85 -17.42
C LEU A 416 -0.27 17.64 -18.58
N ALA A 417 -0.44 18.36 -19.70
CA ALA A 417 0.54 18.38 -20.78
C ALA A 417 1.85 19.12 -20.40
N ALA A 418 1.75 20.21 -19.64
CA ALA A 418 2.90 20.99 -19.16
C ALA A 418 3.66 20.31 -18.01
N GLY A 419 2.96 19.58 -17.14
CA GLY A 419 3.58 18.77 -16.09
C GLY A 419 4.42 17.64 -16.67
N GLY A 420 3.93 16.97 -17.72
CA GLY A 420 4.71 16.02 -18.50
C GLY A 420 5.89 16.67 -19.20
N TYR A 421 5.71 17.84 -19.81
CA TYR A 421 6.76 18.58 -20.54
C TYR A 421 7.91 19.10 -19.64
N LEU A 422 7.62 19.51 -18.40
CA LEU A 422 8.64 20.02 -17.45
C LEU A 422 9.42 18.91 -16.74
N VAL A 423 8.79 17.76 -16.47
CA VAL A 423 9.50 16.53 -16.04
C VAL A 423 10.35 15.98 -17.19
N TYR A 424 9.83 16.06 -18.42
CA TYR A 424 10.50 15.63 -19.66
C TYR A 424 11.75 16.45 -20.01
N GLN A 425 11.76 17.78 -19.84
CA GLN A 425 12.98 18.59 -20.04
C GLN A 425 14.09 18.25 -19.02
N ARG A 426 13.73 17.78 -17.83
CA ARG A 426 14.70 17.33 -16.80
C ARG A 426 15.24 15.91 -17.03
N ILE A 427 14.47 15.04 -17.70
CA ILE A 427 14.90 13.69 -18.08
C ILE A 427 15.73 13.72 -19.37
N ALA A 428 15.38 14.57 -20.34
CA ALA A 428 16.20 14.80 -21.54
C ALA A 428 17.63 15.28 -21.21
N ALA A 429 17.80 15.94 -20.06
CA ALA A 429 19.10 16.37 -19.52
C ALA A 429 19.89 15.26 -18.79
N ARG A 430 19.36 14.04 -18.69
CA ARG A 430 19.96 12.90 -17.95
C ARG A 430 20.13 11.61 -18.77
N LEU A 431 20.02 11.68 -20.10
CA LEU A 431 20.52 10.58 -20.94
C LEU A 431 22.05 10.57 -20.89
N PRO A 432 22.71 9.40 -20.81
CA PRO A 432 24.16 9.32 -20.88
C PRO A 432 24.66 9.99 -22.16
N ALA A 433 25.75 10.76 -22.07
CA ALA A 433 26.41 11.43 -23.17
C ALA A 433 27.15 10.46 -24.10
N GLY A 434 26.47 9.41 -24.57
CA GLY A 434 26.84 8.65 -25.76
C GLY A 434 25.81 8.97 -26.83
N GLY A 435 26.09 9.96 -27.68
CA GLY A 435 25.20 10.29 -28.79
C GLY A 435 24.86 9.05 -29.63
N LEU A 436 23.70 9.05 -30.28
CA LEU A 436 23.24 7.92 -31.13
C LEU A 436 24.25 7.52 -32.21
N GLY A 437 25.18 8.42 -32.54
CA GLY A 437 26.21 8.26 -33.55
C GLY A 437 26.02 9.28 -34.67
N ALA A 438 26.73 9.09 -35.78
CA ALA A 438 26.49 9.87 -36.99
C ALA A 438 25.24 9.36 -37.69
N LEU A 439 24.31 10.25 -38.02
CA LEU A 439 23.10 9.92 -38.79
C LEU A 439 23.50 9.52 -40.22
N THR A 440 23.27 8.26 -40.59
CA THR A 440 23.67 7.68 -41.89
C THR A 440 22.52 7.61 -42.88
N HIS A 441 21.34 7.19 -42.41
CA HIS A 441 20.14 7.06 -43.24
C HIS A 441 18.90 7.57 -42.51
N ARG A 442 17.87 7.93 -43.28
CA ARG A 442 16.57 8.35 -42.77
C ARG A 442 15.50 8.09 -43.82
N SER A 443 14.26 7.91 -43.38
CA SER A 443 13.15 7.56 -44.27
C SER A 443 12.64 8.74 -45.12
N ALA A 444 12.94 9.98 -44.73
CA ALA A 444 12.64 11.20 -45.48
C ALA A 444 13.75 12.23 -45.27
N GLU A 445 14.05 13.04 -46.29
CA GLU A 445 15.15 14.01 -46.26
C GLU A 445 15.02 15.02 -45.10
N VAL A 446 13.80 15.50 -44.87
CA VAL A 446 13.45 16.40 -43.77
C VAL A 446 12.62 15.65 -42.74
N ARG A 447 12.99 15.79 -41.46
CA ARG A 447 12.23 15.24 -40.34
C ARG A 447 10.81 15.83 -40.32
N PRO A 448 9.74 15.00 -40.30
CA PRO A 448 8.38 15.50 -40.32
C PRO A 448 8.01 16.38 -39.11
N ALA A 449 7.21 17.42 -39.35
CA ALA A 449 6.81 18.40 -38.32
C ALA A 449 5.90 17.83 -37.22
N TRP A 450 5.29 16.65 -37.42
CA TRP A 450 4.47 16.00 -36.41
C TRP A 450 5.29 15.33 -35.29
N ILE A 451 6.62 15.21 -35.46
CA ILE A 451 7.51 14.70 -34.42
C ILE A 451 7.76 15.81 -33.40
N ALA A 452 7.09 15.70 -32.25
CA ALA A 452 7.17 16.69 -31.16
C ALA A 452 8.22 16.35 -30.08
N SER A 453 8.79 15.14 -30.14
CA SER A 453 9.69 14.60 -29.12
C SER A 453 10.70 13.67 -29.80
N GLU A 454 11.96 13.74 -29.37
CA GLU A 454 13.06 12.90 -29.85
C GLU A 454 13.61 12.00 -28.74
N VAL A 455 12.97 12.01 -27.58
CA VAL A 455 13.41 11.22 -26.43
C VAL A 455 13.06 9.75 -26.70
N PRO A 456 14.04 8.84 -26.68
CA PRO A 456 13.77 7.42 -26.87
C PRO A 456 12.74 6.89 -25.87
N ALA A 457 11.90 5.97 -26.34
CA ALA A 457 10.80 5.37 -25.59
C ALA A 457 9.70 6.35 -25.11
N ALA A 458 9.71 7.61 -25.55
CA ALA A 458 8.64 8.57 -25.23
C ALA A 458 7.35 8.23 -25.99
N ALA A 459 6.21 8.56 -25.37
CA ALA A 459 4.89 8.41 -25.98
C ALA A 459 3.99 9.55 -25.50
N THR A 460 3.41 10.32 -26.43
CA THR A 460 2.63 11.51 -26.09
C THR A 460 1.43 11.66 -27.02
N CYS A 461 0.37 12.31 -26.56
CA CYS A 461 -0.72 12.73 -27.42
C CYS A 461 -0.99 14.23 -27.28
N SER A 462 -1.41 14.85 -28.37
CA SER A 462 -1.89 16.22 -28.42
C SER A 462 -3.23 16.29 -29.13
N GLU A 463 -4.00 17.35 -28.84
CA GLU A 463 -5.23 17.63 -29.56
C GLU A 463 -4.90 18.37 -30.86
N ALA A 464 -5.37 17.85 -31.98
CA ALA A 464 -5.27 18.45 -33.31
C ALA A 464 -6.68 18.84 -33.76
N GLY A 465 -7.17 19.97 -33.27
CA GLY A 465 -8.57 20.36 -33.43
C GLY A 465 -9.50 19.42 -32.66
N LYS A 466 -10.39 18.70 -33.35
CA LYS A 466 -11.25 17.66 -32.75
C LYS A 466 -10.66 16.25 -32.84
N ALA A 467 -9.48 16.10 -33.45
CA ALA A 467 -8.77 14.84 -33.56
C ALA A 467 -7.72 14.72 -32.43
N LEU A 468 -7.38 13.48 -32.11
CA LEU A 468 -6.29 13.13 -31.20
C LEU A 468 -5.10 12.67 -32.05
N SER A 469 -3.94 13.29 -31.86
CA SER A 469 -2.68 12.89 -32.52
C SER A 469 -1.72 12.35 -31.47
N CYS A 470 -1.41 11.06 -31.54
CA CYS A 470 -0.49 10.39 -30.64
C CYS A 470 0.80 10.01 -31.35
N VAL A 471 1.93 10.35 -30.75
CA VAL A 471 3.27 10.09 -31.28
C VAL A 471 4.02 9.21 -30.31
N GLY A 472 4.53 8.08 -30.82
CA GLY A 472 5.43 7.17 -30.12
C GLY A 472 6.83 7.25 -30.71
N VAL A 473 7.84 7.16 -29.84
CA VAL A 473 9.26 7.10 -30.18
C VAL A 473 9.78 5.76 -29.67
N SER A 474 10.49 5.01 -30.53
CA SER A 474 11.08 3.75 -30.13
C SER A 474 12.19 3.94 -29.09
N SER A 475 12.56 2.87 -28.39
CA SER A 475 13.89 2.80 -27.80
C SER A 475 14.94 2.67 -28.92
N VAL A 476 16.21 2.82 -28.58
CA VAL A 476 17.30 2.64 -29.55
C VAL A 476 17.43 1.15 -29.86
N SER A 477 17.22 0.77 -31.11
CA SER A 477 17.22 -0.62 -31.56
C SER A 477 18.37 -0.94 -32.51
N ALA A 478 18.84 -2.19 -32.53
CA ALA A 478 19.79 -2.65 -33.55
C ALA A 478 19.12 -2.96 -34.90
N ARG A 479 17.78 -3.04 -34.94
CA ARG A 479 16.98 -3.34 -36.13
C ARG A 479 15.94 -2.25 -36.37
N GLN A 480 15.78 -1.85 -37.63
CA GLN A 480 14.79 -0.87 -38.05
C GLN A 480 13.36 -1.35 -37.76
N ASP A 481 13.01 -2.58 -38.17
CA ASP A 481 11.65 -3.12 -37.99
C ASP A 481 11.24 -3.12 -36.50
N ASP A 482 12.14 -3.54 -35.61
CA ASP A 482 11.92 -3.53 -34.16
C ASP A 482 11.65 -2.11 -33.63
N ALA A 483 12.37 -1.11 -34.14
CA ALA A 483 12.16 0.27 -33.77
C ALA A 483 10.80 0.77 -34.26
N GLU A 484 10.45 0.51 -35.53
CA GLU A 484 9.17 0.93 -36.09
C GLU A 484 7.97 0.32 -35.35
N ASP A 485 8.05 -0.97 -35.02
CA ASP A 485 7.01 -1.66 -34.25
C ASP A 485 6.89 -1.09 -32.83
N GLU A 486 8.01 -0.86 -32.15
CA GLU A 486 8.01 -0.27 -30.80
C GLU A 486 7.43 1.16 -30.80
N ALA A 487 7.78 1.98 -31.81
CA ALA A 487 7.22 3.32 -31.96
C ALA A 487 5.70 3.28 -32.19
N ALA A 488 5.23 2.35 -33.04
CA ALA A 488 3.81 2.17 -33.30
C ALA A 488 3.04 1.74 -32.03
N ASP A 489 3.57 0.79 -31.28
CA ASP A 489 2.96 0.31 -30.04
C ASP A 489 2.96 1.39 -28.95
N ALA A 490 4.01 2.20 -28.86
CA ALA A 490 4.06 3.37 -27.97
C ALA A 490 2.98 4.42 -28.34
N ALA A 491 2.77 4.69 -29.63
CA ALA A 491 1.71 5.61 -30.07
C ALA A 491 0.30 5.09 -29.72
N LEU A 492 0.08 3.77 -29.82
CA LEU A 492 -1.18 3.12 -29.46
C LEU A 492 -1.43 3.08 -27.95
N ASP A 493 -0.39 2.84 -27.14
CA ASP A 493 -0.47 2.97 -25.67
C ASP A 493 -0.84 4.40 -25.24
N ALA A 494 -0.21 5.41 -25.86
CA ALA A 494 -0.56 6.81 -25.61
C ALA A 494 -2.01 7.12 -25.99
N ALA A 495 -2.49 6.60 -27.13
CA ALA A 495 -3.89 6.73 -27.55
C ALA A 495 -4.85 6.09 -26.55
N ALA A 496 -4.57 4.86 -26.08
CA ALA A 496 -5.37 4.19 -25.06
C ALA A 496 -5.41 5.00 -23.75
N ASN A 497 -4.29 5.55 -23.29
CA ASN A 497 -4.25 6.40 -22.11
C ASN A 497 -5.06 7.69 -22.28
N ALA A 498 -4.98 8.33 -23.45
CA ALA A 498 -5.77 9.52 -23.77
C ALA A 498 -7.29 9.23 -23.82
N LEU A 499 -7.69 8.03 -24.24
CA LEU A 499 -9.09 7.57 -24.19
C LEU A 499 -9.56 7.35 -22.74
N ALA A 500 -8.72 6.72 -21.90
CA ALA A 500 -9.05 6.44 -20.49
C ALA A 500 -9.40 7.74 -19.72
N VAL A 501 -8.64 8.81 -19.96
CA VAL A 501 -8.86 10.12 -19.34
C VAL A 501 -10.20 10.74 -19.77
N ARG A 502 -10.67 10.44 -20.98
CA ARG A 502 -11.93 10.97 -21.55
C ARG A 502 -13.18 10.19 -21.14
N ILE A 503 -13.04 9.00 -20.57
CA ILE A 503 -14.18 8.24 -20.04
C ILE A 503 -14.59 8.84 -18.68
N THR A 504 -15.81 9.35 -18.61
CA THR A 504 -16.35 10.09 -17.44
C THR A 504 -17.22 9.24 -16.51
N SER A 505 -17.62 8.04 -16.93
CA SER A 505 -18.46 7.14 -16.13
C SER A 505 -17.83 6.83 -14.76
N PRO A 506 -18.48 7.19 -13.63
CA PRO A 506 -17.92 6.94 -12.30
C PRO A 506 -17.73 5.44 -12.00
N LYS A 507 -18.70 4.61 -12.37
CA LYS A 507 -18.63 3.15 -12.20
C LYS A 507 -17.47 2.56 -13.00
N TRP A 508 -17.29 3.01 -14.24
CA TRP A 508 -16.17 2.60 -15.06
C TRP A 508 -14.83 2.97 -14.42
N ARG A 509 -14.69 4.21 -13.93
CA ARG A 509 -13.43 4.67 -13.33
C ARG A 509 -13.07 3.92 -12.03
N LEU A 510 -14.07 3.63 -11.20
CA LEU A 510 -13.89 2.89 -9.95
C LEU A 510 -13.56 1.41 -10.19
N ALA A 511 -14.09 0.81 -11.25
CA ALA A 511 -13.89 -0.61 -11.54
C ALA A 511 -12.70 -0.89 -12.45
N VAL A 512 -12.45 -0.07 -13.48
CA VAL A 512 -11.47 -0.37 -14.55
C VAL A 512 -10.08 0.18 -14.25
N LEU A 513 -9.95 1.41 -13.70
CA LEU A 513 -8.64 2.00 -13.42
C LEU A 513 -7.81 1.18 -12.42
N PRO A 514 -8.36 0.72 -11.28
CA PRO A 514 -7.59 -0.05 -10.30
C PRO A 514 -7.04 -1.38 -10.83
N VAL A 515 -7.61 -1.90 -11.93
CA VAL A 515 -7.13 -3.14 -12.55
C VAL A 515 -5.70 -3.00 -13.03
N TYR A 516 -5.27 -1.84 -13.52
CA TYR A 516 -3.99 -1.70 -14.23
C TYR A 516 -3.08 -0.57 -13.77
N THR A 517 -3.59 0.48 -13.10
CA THR A 517 -2.81 1.69 -12.80
C THR A 517 -1.55 1.40 -11.99
N ALA A 518 -1.66 0.62 -10.91
CA ALA A 518 -0.51 0.27 -10.09
C ALA A 518 0.57 -0.50 -10.86
N ALA A 519 0.18 -1.43 -11.73
CA ALA A 519 1.12 -2.22 -12.53
C ALA A 519 1.80 -1.36 -13.60
N ARG A 520 1.04 -0.45 -14.23
CA ARG A 520 1.54 0.51 -15.22
C ARG A 520 2.54 1.48 -14.58
N ASP A 521 2.16 2.10 -13.46
CA ASP A 521 2.98 3.09 -12.77
C ASP A 521 4.27 2.47 -12.23
N ALA A 522 4.22 1.23 -11.73
CA ALA A 522 5.41 0.52 -11.27
C ALA A 522 6.42 0.25 -12.41
N LYS A 523 5.95 -0.20 -13.58
CA LYS A 523 6.81 -0.48 -14.75
C LYS A 523 7.40 0.80 -15.33
N LEU A 524 6.59 1.86 -15.45
CA LEU A 524 7.06 3.17 -15.92
C LEU A 524 8.05 3.80 -14.93
N ALA A 525 7.76 3.77 -13.62
CA ALA A 525 8.68 4.29 -12.60
C ALA A 525 10.00 3.51 -12.53
N ALA A 526 9.97 2.19 -12.79
CA ALA A 526 11.19 1.39 -12.91
C ALA A 526 12.04 1.81 -14.13
N PHE A 527 11.39 2.08 -15.27
CA PHE A 527 12.04 2.59 -16.47
C PHE A 527 12.58 4.01 -16.27
N ASP A 528 11.81 4.92 -15.67
CA ASP A 528 12.24 6.30 -15.41
C ASP A 528 13.41 6.37 -14.42
N ARG A 529 13.45 5.44 -13.45
CA ARG A 529 14.56 5.33 -12.48
C ARG A 529 15.86 4.91 -13.15
N ASP A 530 15.79 3.98 -14.10
CA ASP A 530 16.93 3.50 -14.87
C ASP A 530 16.53 3.15 -16.32
N PRO A 531 16.60 4.12 -17.23
CA PRO A 531 16.27 3.90 -18.64
C PRO A 531 17.23 2.94 -19.36
N THR A 532 18.39 2.64 -18.76
CA THR A 532 19.39 1.73 -19.33
C THR A 532 19.14 0.26 -18.97
N SER A 533 18.38 0.02 -17.89
CA SER A 533 17.97 -1.31 -17.45
C SER A 533 17.30 -2.10 -18.58
N THR A 534 17.89 -3.25 -18.92
CA THR A 534 17.34 -4.16 -19.94
C THR A 534 15.99 -4.73 -19.50
N ILE A 535 15.82 -4.99 -18.20
CA ILE A 535 14.58 -5.52 -17.62
C ILE A 535 13.48 -4.45 -17.71
N ALA A 536 13.74 -3.22 -17.23
CA ALA A 536 12.72 -2.17 -17.24
C ALA A 536 12.29 -1.79 -18.66
N ARG A 537 13.25 -1.73 -19.60
CA ARG A 537 12.96 -1.52 -21.03
C ARG A 537 12.09 -2.61 -21.62
N ARG A 538 12.45 -3.88 -21.38
CA ARG A 538 11.68 -5.03 -21.88
C ARG A 538 10.26 -5.00 -21.31
N ASP A 539 10.11 -4.78 -20.01
CA ASP A 539 8.81 -4.82 -19.34
C ASP A 539 7.86 -3.71 -19.83
N VAL A 540 8.39 -2.52 -20.16
CA VAL A 540 7.63 -1.44 -20.81
C VAL A 540 7.29 -1.77 -22.26
N ARG A 541 8.26 -2.29 -23.03
CA ARG A 541 8.05 -2.71 -24.43
C ARG A 541 6.96 -3.78 -24.54
N GLU A 542 7.06 -4.84 -23.75
CA GLU A 542 6.09 -5.95 -23.74
C GLU A 542 4.70 -5.47 -23.31
N ALA A 543 4.61 -4.58 -22.32
CA ALA A 543 3.33 -4.04 -21.89
C ALA A 543 2.67 -3.17 -22.97
N ARG A 544 3.43 -2.27 -23.62
CA ARG A 544 2.92 -1.44 -24.72
C ARG A 544 2.49 -2.28 -25.91
N HIS A 545 3.25 -3.32 -26.25
CA HIS A 545 2.88 -4.27 -27.30
C HIS A 545 1.54 -4.95 -27.00
N ALA A 546 1.35 -5.44 -25.78
CA ALA A 546 0.11 -6.07 -25.36
C ALA A 546 -1.08 -5.09 -25.36
N VAL A 547 -0.87 -3.83 -24.95
CA VAL A 547 -1.89 -2.76 -25.06
C VAL A 547 -2.27 -2.53 -26.52
N ALA A 548 -1.29 -2.45 -27.42
CA ALA A 548 -1.53 -2.25 -28.84
C ALA A 548 -2.32 -3.41 -29.47
N GLN A 549 -2.03 -4.67 -29.07
CA GLN A 549 -2.80 -5.84 -29.47
C GLN A 549 -4.25 -5.78 -28.94
N ALA A 550 -4.44 -5.51 -27.66
CA ALA A 550 -5.75 -5.40 -27.03
C ALA A 550 -6.59 -4.26 -27.65
N LEU A 551 -5.97 -3.10 -27.92
CA LEU A 551 -6.65 -1.97 -28.56
C LEU A 551 -7.09 -2.31 -29.98
N ARG A 552 -6.24 -2.97 -30.79
CA ARG A 552 -6.64 -3.43 -32.13
C ARG A 552 -7.77 -4.45 -32.06
N ALA A 553 -7.70 -5.40 -31.13
CA ALA A 553 -8.71 -6.44 -30.94
C ALA A 553 -10.08 -5.88 -30.52
N THR A 554 -10.11 -4.85 -29.67
CA THR A 554 -11.33 -4.34 -29.04
C THR A 554 -11.89 -3.06 -29.69
N SER A 555 -11.12 -2.36 -30.54
CA SER A 555 -11.54 -1.09 -31.15
C SER A 555 -12.68 -1.19 -32.18
N GLY A 556 -13.05 -2.40 -32.62
CA GLY A 556 -14.04 -2.59 -33.68
C GLY A 556 -13.67 -1.84 -34.98
N GLY A 557 -12.37 -1.78 -35.29
CA GLY A 557 -11.80 -1.10 -36.46
C GLY A 557 -11.73 0.42 -36.36
N ALA A 558 -12.03 1.00 -35.19
CA ALA A 558 -11.94 2.45 -34.98
C ALA A 558 -10.50 2.96 -34.85
N VAL A 559 -9.52 2.07 -34.65
CA VAL A 559 -8.10 2.41 -34.63
C VAL A 559 -7.45 1.97 -35.94
N PRO A 560 -6.60 2.79 -36.57
CA PRO A 560 -5.88 2.42 -37.78
C PRO A 560 -5.06 1.12 -37.62
N ALA A 561 -5.09 0.25 -38.64
CA ALA A 561 -4.32 -0.99 -38.64
C ALA A 561 -2.80 -0.74 -38.67
N ALA A 562 -2.38 0.40 -39.21
CA ALA A 562 -1.00 0.87 -39.22
C ALA A 562 -0.94 2.34 -38.77
N PRO A 563 0.22 2.82 -38.27
CA PRO A 563 0.46 4.23 -38.05
C PRO A 563 0.03 5.10 -39.23
N THR A 564 -0.63 6.23 -38.93
CA THR A 564 -1.03 7.22 -39.92
C THR A 564 0.18 7.89 -40.56
N SER A 565 1.27 8.02 -39.81
CA SER A 565 2.58 8.45 -40.30
C SER A 565 3.68 7.62 -39.65
N ARG A 566 4.78 7.40 -40.37
CA ARG A 566 6.01 6.77 -39.86
C ARG A 566 7.23 7.57 -40.30
N TYR A 567 8.27 7.54 -39.49
CA TYR A 567 9.58 8.08 -39.82
C TYR A 567 10.65 7.32 -39.05
N TRP A 568 11.81 7.07 -39.65
CA TRP A 568 12.92 6.41 -38.96
C TRP A 568 14.26 7.01 -39.37
N GLU A 569 15.22 6.84 -38.47
CA GLU A 569 16.59 7.30 -38.61
C GLU A 569 17.55 6.17 -38.23
N GLU A 570 18.61 6.01 -39.03
CA GLU A 570 19.72 5.11 -38.77
C GLU A 570 20.95 5.92 -38.36
N TYR A 571 21.59 5.48 -37.28
CA TYR A 571 22.79 6.08 -36.74
C TYR A 571 23.92 5.05 -36.71
N GLN A 572 25.13 5.49 -37.05
CA GLN A 572 26.35 4.73 -36.88
C GLN A 572 26.96 5.04 -35.50
N GLY A 573 26.71 4.16 -34.53
CA GLY A 573 27.29 4.21 -33.19
C GLY A 573 28.58 3.38 -33.06
N ALA A 574 29.20 3.45 -31.88
CA ALA A 574 30.42 2.68 -31.58
C ALA A 574 30.22 1.15 -31.66
N ASP A 575 29.00 0.68 -31.32
CA ASP A 575 28.66 -0.74 -31.29
C ASP A 575 27.93 -1.22 -32.57
N GLY A 576 27.93 -0.41 -33.62
CA GLY A 576 27.26 -0.71 -34.90
C GLY A 576 26.06 0.18 -35.22
N ARG A 577 25.26 -0.26 -36.18
CA ARG A 577 24.06 0.47 -36.63
C ARG A 577 22.97 0.44 -35.57
N ARG A 578 22.35 1.60 -35.35
CA ARG A 578 21.27 1.80 -34.39
C ARG A 578 20.13 2.56 -35.06
N HIS A 579 18.90 2.18 -34.79
CA HIS A 579 17.70 2.77 -35.37
C HIS A 579 16.87 3.44 -34.28
N LEU A 580 16.33 4.61 -34.63
CA LEU A 580 15.31 5.31 -33.87
C LEU A 580 14.12 5.54 -34.79
N ALA A 581 12.93 5.11 -34.37
CA ALA A 581 11.72 5.25 -35.17
C ALA A 581 10.65 6.05 -34.44
N PHE A 582 9.75 6.60 -35.24
CA PHE A 582 8.68 7.49 -34.85
C PHE A 582 7.42 7.04 -35.56
N ALA A 583 6.33 6.94 -34.82
CA ALA A 583 5.03 6.60 -35.37
C ALA A 583 3.99 7.59 -34.88
N GLN A 584 3.08 7.98 -35.77
CA GLN A 584 1.91 8.78 -35.45
C GLN A 584 0.66 7.92 -35.60
N ILE A 585 -0.26 8.07 -34.66
CA ILE A 585 -1.64 7.58 -34.76
C ILE A 585 -2.56 8.78 -34.61
N THR A 586 -3.40 9.01 -35.62
CA THR A 586 -4.42 10.05 -35.58
C THR A 586 -5.80 9.39 -35.49
N LEU A 587 -6.57 9.79 -34.47
CA LEU A 587 -7.98 9.39 -34.31
C LEU A 587 -8.84 10.63 -34.50
N GLY A 588 -9.81 10.59 -35.41
CA GLY A 588 -10.77 11.67 -35.57
C GLY A 588 -11.82 11.66 -34.46
N ALA A 589 -12.65 12.70 -34.44
CA ALA A 589 -13.68 12.88 -33.42
C ALA A 589 -14.69 11.70 -33.38
N THR A 590 -15.02 11.17 -34.55
CA THR A 590 -15.97 10.05 -34.69
C THR A 590 -15.36 8.76 -34.15
N GLU A 591 -14.09 8.45 -34.45
CA GLU A 591 -13.43 7.28 -33.89
C GLU A 591 -13.27 7.38 -32.36
N ILE A 592 -12.91 8.56 -31.85
CA ILE A 592 -12.78 8.81 -30.41
C ILE A 592 -14.12 8.59 -29.70
N ALA A 593 -15.22 9.15 -30.23
CA ALA A 593 -16.55 8.96 -29.66
C ALA A 593 -16.95 7.48 -29.68
N LYS A 594 -16.78 6.80 -30.81
CA LYS A 594 -17.06 5.35 -30.95
C LYS A 594 -16.28 4.51 -29.94
N LEU A 595 -15.01 4.83 -29.70
CA LEU A 595 -14.17 4.13 -28.73
C LEU A 595 -14.59 4.39 -27.28
N ILE A 596 -14.81 5.65 -26.92
CA ILE A 596 -15.28 6.02 -25.57
C ILE A 596 -16.61 5.35 -25.28
N ASP A 597 -17.57 5.46 -26.20
CA ASP A 597 -18.89 4.85 -26.04
C ASP A 597 -18.75 3.32 -25.96
N GLY A 598 -17.97 2.69 -26.85
CA GLY A 598 -17.75 1.25 -26.84
C GLY A 598 -17.17 0.72 -25.53
N TYR A 599 -16.19 1.40 -24.93
CA TYR A 599 -15.60 0.98 -23.65
C TYR A 599 -16.42 1.37 -22.43
N ALA A 600 -17.29 2.39 -22.53
CA ALA A 600 -18.12 2.85 -21.43
C ALA A 600 -19.52 2.21 -21.43
N GLN A 601 -19.96 1.63 -22.55
CA GLN A 601 -21.28 1.04 -22.71
C GLN A 601 -21.41 -0.21 -21.81
N PRO A 602 -22.31 -0.19 -20.82
CA PRO A 602 -22.55 -1.35 -19.98
C PRO A 602 -23.45 -2.37 -20.67
N ALA A 603 -23.26 -3.64 -20.34
CA ALA A 603 -24.22 -4.71 -20.57
C ALA A 603 -24.48 -5.44 -19.25
N SER A 604 -25.67 -5.98 -19.06
CA SER A 604 -26.04 -6.67 -17.83
C SER A 604 -26.68 -8.02 -18.13
N ALA A 605 -26.32 -9.03 -17.36
CA ALA A 605 -26.94 -10.35 -17.37
C ALA A 605 -26.78 -10.99 -16.00
N LEU A 606 -27.79 -11.74 -15.56
CA LEU A 606 -27.74 -12.56 -14.33
C LEU A 606 -27.25 -11.82 -13.06
N GLY A 607 -27.56 -10.54 -12.94
CA GLY A 607 -27.14 -9.68 -11.81
C GLY A 607 -25.78 -9.01 -11.98
N ALA A 608 -24.96 -9.40 -12.96
CA ALA A 608 -23.70 -8.72 -13.27
C ALA A 608 -23.92 -7.59 -14.28
N THR A 609 -23.22 -6.47 -14.08
CA THR A 609 -23.06 -5.39 -15.07
C THR A 609 -21.60 -5.32 -15.47
N VAL A 610 -21.32 -5.38 -16.76
CA VAL A 610 -19.97 -5.41 -17.32
C VAL A 610 -19.76 -4.32 -18.37
N VAL A 611 -18.51 -3.97 -18.62
CA VAL A 611 -18.07 -3.17 -19.78
C VAL A 611 -17.02 -3.94 -20.56
N GLY A 612 -16.75 -3.59 -21.82
CA GLY A 612 -15.72 -4.27 -22.61
C GLY A 612 -14.31 -4.13 -22.00
N LEU A 613 -13.44 -5.11 -22.25
CA LEU A 613 -12.03 -5.06 -21.83
C LEU A 613 -11.38 -3.76 -22.33
N PHE A 614 -10.90 -2.95 -21.38
CA PHE A 614 -10.15 -1.76 -21.72
C PHE A 614 -8.66 -2.08 -21.99
N PRO A 615 -8.04 -1.56 -23.07
CA PRO A 615 -6.71 -2.01 -23.51
C PRO A 615 -5.59 -1.83 -22.48
N LEU A 616 -5.65 -0.80 -21.64
CA LEU A 616 -4.61 -0.57 -20.62
C LEU A 616 -4.56 -1.66 -19.54
N ILE A 617 -5.58 -2.53 -19.45
CA ILE A 617 -5.54 -3.74 -18.60
C ILE A 617 -4.36 -4.64 -18.94
N ALA A 618 -3.90 -4.62 -20.21
CA ALA A 618 -2.74 -5.39 -20.66
C ALA A 618 -1.43 -5.00 -19.96
N TRP A 619 -1.34 -3.82 -19.32
CA TRP A 619 -0.19 -3.47 -18.45
C TRP A 619 -0.02 -4.44 -17.29
N ARG A 620 -1.13 -4.99 -16.78
CA ARG A 620 -1.16 -6.03 -15.75
C ARG A 620 -1.31 -7.43 -16.34
N TYR A 621 -2.21 -7.60 -17.31
CA TYR A 621 -2.55 -8.90 -17.90
C TYR A 621 -2.19 -8.95 -19.40
N PRO A 622 -0.90 -9.06 -19.77
CA PRO A 622 -0.44 -8.90 -21.16
C PRO A 622 -0.91 -10.00 -22.12
N LYS A 623 -1.46 -11.10 -21.62
CA LYS A 623 -1.98 -12.22 -22.43
C LYS A 623 -3.48 -12.11 -22.72
N ILE A 624 -4.15 -11.06 -22.24
CA ILE A 624 -5.60 -10.88 -22.37
C ILE A 624 -5.87 -9.77 -23.37
N GLU A 625 -6.44 -10.15 -24.51
CA GLU A 625 -6.76 -9.21 -25.60
C GLU A 625 -8.24 -8.86 -25.69
N ARG A 626 -9.12 -9.70 -25.13
CA ARG A 626 -10.58 -9.56 -25.15
C ARG A 626 -11.20 -9.98 -23.83
N GLY A 627 -12.44 -9.57 -23.59
CA GLY A 627 -13.19 -9.91 -22.39
C GLY A 627 -14.16 -8.81 -21.98
N ALA A 628 -14.76 -8.98 -20.81
CA ALA A 628 -15.62 -7.98 -20.19
C ALA A 628 -15.27 -7.78 -18.71
N VAL A 629 -15.14 -6.54 -18.25
CA VAL A 629 -14.83 -6.19 -16.86
C VAL A 629 -16.12 -6.01 -16.08
N ILE A 630 -16.25 -6.67 -14.93
CA ILE A 630 -17.38 -6.49 -14.03
C ILE A 630 -17.29 -5.11 -13.35
N VAL A 631 -18.29 -4.25 -13.58
CA VAL A 631 -18.37 -2.88 -13.03
C VAL A 631 -19.52 -2.71 -12.03
N GLY A 632 -20.25 -3.79 -11.76
CA GLY A 632 -21.29 -3.84 -10.75
C GLY A 632 -21.87 -5.24 -10.61
N LEU A 633 -22.18 -5.64 -9.38
CA LEU A 633 -22.87 -6.90 -9.09
C LEU A 633 -24.08 -6.63 -8.19
N ALA A 634 -25.26 -6.97 -8.71
CA ALA A 634 -26.52 -7.03 -7.98
C ALA A 634 -26.83 -8.49 -7.61
N GLN A 635 -27.84 -8.68 -6.76
CA GLN A 635 -28.34 -10.02 -6.45
C GLN A 635 -28.76 -10.76 -7.72
N GLY A 636 -28.20 -11.95 -7.91
CA GLY A 636 -28.45 -12.80 -9.07
C GLY A 636 -27.48 -13.99 -9.15
N PRO A 637 -27.70 -14.91 -10.09
CA PRO A 637 -26.95 -16.17 -10.19
C PRO A 637 -25.43 -16.01 -10.29
N LEU A 638 -24.96 -14.91 -10.89
CA LEU A 638 -23.53 -14.64 -11.02
C LEU A 638 -22.89 -14.09 -9.74
N GLN A 639 -23.65 -13.46 -8.84
CA GLN A 639 -23.13 -13.04 -7.53
C GLN A 639 -22.91 -14.27 -6.63
N GLU A 640 -23.81 -15.25 -6.68
CA GLU A 640 -23.74 -16.49 -5.91
C GLU A 640 -22.55 -17.38 -6.32
N LEU A 641 -21.99 -17.15 -7.51
CA LEU A 641 -20.79 -17.81 -8.02
C LEU A 641 -19.48 -17.29 -7.39
N GLY A 642 -19.51 -16.26 -6.53
CA GLY A 642 -18.30 -15.67 -5.94
C GLY A 642 -17.53 -14.76 -6.90
N LEU A 643 -18.18 -14.25 -7.94
CA LEU A 643 -17.62 -13.20 -8.79
C LEU A 643 -17.62 -11.87 -8.04
N ALA A 644 -16.64 -11.02 -8.33
CA ALA A 644 -16.51 -9.68 -7.76
C ALA A 644 -16.36 -8.61 -8.85
N GLU A 645 -16.57 -7.34 -8.49
CA GLU A 645 -16.22 -6.23 -9.36
C GLU A 645 -14.72 -6.28 -9.69
N GLN A 646 -14.33 -5.66 -10.81
CA GLN A 646 -12.95 -5.61 -11.34
C GLN A 646 -12.45 -6.93 -11.97
N TYR A 647 -13.18 -8.05 -11.83
CA TYR A 647 -12.85 -9.29 -12.52
C TYR A 647 -13.07 -9.15 -14.03
N VAL A 648 -12.19 -9.77 -14.83
CA VAL A 648 -12.29 -9.79 -16.29
C VAL A 648 -12.84 -11.14 -16.73
N VAL A 649 -14.06 -11.15 -17.25
CA VAL A 649 -14.70 -12.34 -17.81
C VAL A 649 -14.13 -12.62 -19.21
N LEU A 650 -13.62 -13.84 -19.39
CA LEU A 650 -12.94 -14.29 -20.60
C LEU A 650 -13.76 -15.32 -21.38
N ALA A 651 -14.53 -16.16 -20.69
CA ALA A 651 -15.39 -17.15 -21.35
C ALA A 651 -16.60 -17.52 -20.48
N ILE A 652 -17.68 -17.95 -21.12
CA ILE A 652 -18.86 -18.56 -20.48
C ILE A 652 -19.08 -19.93 -21.16
N ASP A 653 -19.06 -20.98 -20.36
CA ASP A 653 -19.11 -22.39 -20.79
C ASP A 653 -18.16 -22.71 -21.97
N GLY A 654 -16.90 -22.31 -21.81
CA GLY A 654 -15.86 -22.52 -22.83
C GLY A 654 -15.98 -21.66 -24.09
N ARG A 655 -17.01 -20.81 -24.21
CA ARG A 655 -17.18 -19.86 -25.31
C ARG A 655 -16.58 -18.51 -24.95
N ASP A 656 -15.69 -17.99 -25.79
CA ASP A 656 -14.97 -16.74 -25.52
C ASP A 656 -15.90 -15.52 -25.46
N VAL A 657 -15.72 -14.71 -24.42
CA VAL A 657 -16.33 -13.39 -24.26
C VAL A 657 -15.44 -12.37 -24.98
N THR A 658 -15.95 -11.77 -26.05
CA THR A 658 -15.21 -10.81 -26.87
C THR A 658 -15.38 -9.36 -26.41
N ASP A 659 -16.53 -9.06 -25.81
CA ASP A 659 -16.96 -7.73 -25.32
C ASP A 659 -18.15 -7.84 -24.33
N ALA A 660 -18.65 -6.71 -23.83
CA ALA A 660 -19.78 -6.66 -22.91
C ALA A 660 -21.08 -7.26 -23.47
N ALA A 661 -21.36 -7.07 -24.76
CA ALA A 661 -22.58 -7.58 -25.38
C ALA A 661 -22.54 -9.10 -25.54
N SER A 662 -21.39 -9.64 -25.94
CA SER A 662 -21.15 -11.09 -26.01
C SER A 662 -21.25 -11.75 -24.63
N PHE A 663 -20.76 -11.08 -23.56
CA PHE A 663 -20.95 -11.55 -22.19
C PHE A 663 -22.44 -11.70 -21.86
N ALA A 664 -23.23 -10.64 -22.05
CA ALA A 664 -24.63 -10.66 -21.66
C ALA A 664 -25.42 -11.74 -22.42
N LYS A 665 -25.19 -11.83 -23.74
CA LYS A 665 -25.80 -12.85 -24.58
C LYS A 665 -25.42 -14.27 -24.14
N LEU A 666 -24.12 -14.56 -23.98
CA LEU A 666 -23.66 -15.90 -23.60
C LEU A 666 -24.17 -16.29 -22.20
N ALA A 667 -24.20 -15.34 -21.26
CA ALA A 667 -24.72 -15.58 -19.92
C ALA A 667 -26.22 -15.93 -19.94
N ASP A 668 -27.04 -15.14 -20.63
CA ASP A 668 -28.48 -15.37 -20.71
C ASP A 668 -28.82 -16.66 -21.48
N ASP A 669 -28.16 -16.90 -22.63
CA ASP A 669 -28.35 -18.11 -23.44
C ASP A 669 -28.02 -19.38 -22.63
N GLU A 670 -26.88 -19.38 -21.93
CA GLU A 670 -26.43 -20.52 -21.14
C GLU A 670 -27.33 -20.76 -19.92
N HIS A 671 -27.67 -19.69 -19.20
CA HIS A 671 -28.54 -19.81 -18.03
C HIS A 671 -29.95 -20.29 -18.41
N GLY A 672 -30.50 -19.82 -19.52
CA GLY A 672 -31.78 -20.28 -20.06
C GLY A 672 -31.77 -21.78 -20.35
N ALA A 673 -30.76 -22.27 -21.08
CA ALA A 673 -30.61 -23.70 -21.37
C ALA A 673 -30.49 -24.57 -20.11
N LEU A 674 -29.73 -24.08 -19.11
CA LEU A 674 -29.47 -24.81 -17.87
C LEU A 674 -30.68 -24.82 -16.91
N ILE A 675 -31.56 -23.83 -16.95
CA ILE A 675 -32.82 -23.87 -16.17
C ILE A 675 -33.75 -24.95 -16.71
N GLU A 676 -33.80 -25.17 -18.04
CA GLU A 676 -34.70 -26.16 -18.64
C GLU A 676 -34.24 -27.61 -18.39
N HIS A 677 -32.94 -27.86 -18.45
CA HIS A 677 -32.39 -29.23 -18.42
C HIS A 677 -31.58 -29.56 -17.17
N GLY A 678 -31.28 -28.57 -16.33
CA GLY A 678 -30.29 -28.69 -15.28
C GLY A 678 -28.86 -28.78 -15.83
N GLY A 679 -27.87 -28.46 -15.01
CA GLY A 679 -26.46 -28.60 -15.41
C GLY A 679 -25.55 -27.67 -14.62
N THR A 680 -24.40 -27.30 -15.20
CA THR A 680 -23.38 -26.47 -14.53
C THR A 680 -23.05 -25.26 -15.37
N LEU A 681 -23.33 -24.06 -14.86
CA LEU A 681 -22.89 -22.81 -15.48
C LEU A 681 -21.43 -22.58 -15.14
N ARG A 682 -20.57 -22.44 -16.16
CA ARG A 682 -19.13 -22.20 -16.00
C ARG A 682 -18.74 -20.82 -16.51
N VAL A 683 -17.95 -20.08 -15.74
CA VAL A 683 -17.47 -18.73 -16.10
C VAL A 683 -15.97 -18.66 -15.87
N LYS A 684 -15.20 -18.40 -16.93
CA LYS A 684 -13.76 -18.22 -16.87
C LYS A 684 -13.43 -16.74 -16.71
N VAL A 685 -12.66 -16.40 -15.67
CA VAL A 685 -12.32 -15.02 -15.32
C VAL A 685 -10.84 -14.85 -14.97
N GLN A 686 -10.27 -13.68 -15.27
CA GLN A 686 -9.01 -13.22 -14.71
C GLN A 686 -9.29 -12.36 -13.47
N ILE A 687 -8.66 -12.72 -12.34
CA ILE A 687 -8.92 -12.06 -11.04
C ILE A 687 -7.67 -11.40 -10.44
N ALA A 688 -6.51 -12.04 -10.55
CA ALA A 688 -5.21 -11.51 -10.14
C ALA A 688 -4.11 -12.00 -11.08
N ASP A 689 -2.85 -11.77 -10.74
CA ASP A 689 -1.72 -12.19 -11.57
C ASP A 689 -1.62 -13.72 -11.59
N GLY A 690 -1.59 -14.32 -12.78
CA GLY A 690 -1.56 -15.78 -12.94
C GLY A 690 -2.50 -16.29 -14.04
N ALA A 691 -2.81 -17.59 -14.02
CA ALA A 691 -3.74 -18.19 -14.97
C ALA A 691 -5.20 -17.80 -14.65
N PRO A 692 -6.05 -17.60 -15.68
CA PRO A 692 -7.48 -17.40 -15.46
C PRO A 692 -8.10 -18.58 -14.70
N ARG A 693 -9.12 -18.30 -13.89
CA ARG A 693 -9.85 -19.30 -13.12
C ARG A 693 -11.23 -19.56 -13.70
N GLU A 694 -11.73 -20.76 -13.51
CA GLU A 694 -13.10 -21.14 -13.86
C GLU A 694 -13.93 -21.25 -12.59
N PHE A 695 -15.04 -20.52 -12.55
CA PHE A 695 -16.07 -20.61 -11.52
C PHE A 695 -17.24 -21.41 -12.08
N ALA A 696 -17.83 -22.28 -11.25
CA ALA A 696 -18.88 -23.18 -11.68
C ALA A 696 -19.99 -23.28 -10.62
N THR A 697 -21.26 -23.27 -11.06
CA THR A 697 -22.41 -23.47 -10.17
C THR A 697 -23.42 -24.41 -10.81
N ALA A 698 -24.06 -25.26 -10.00
CA ALA A 698 -25.08 -26.18 -10.47
C ALA A 698 -26.44 -25.48 -10.52
N ILE A 699 -27.06 -25.49 -11.70
CA ILE A 699 -28.43 -25.04 -11.90
C ILE A 699 -29.33 -26.29 -11.88
N LYS A 700 -30.30 -26.29 -10.97
CA LYS A 700 -31.24 -27.41 -10.83
C LYS A 700 -32.40 -27.25 -11.82
N PRO A 701 -32.85 -28.33 -12.49
CA PRO A 701 -34.06 -28.27 -13.29
C PRO A 701 -35.29 -28.09 -12.37
N PRO A 702 -36.39 -27.54 -12.88
CA PRO A 702 -37.64 -27.45 -12.14
C PRO A 702 -38.11 -28.84 -11.70
N PRO A 703 -38.76 -28.95 -10.52
CA PRO A 703 -39.27 -30.22 -10.02
C PRO A 703 -40.32 -30.79 -11.00
N GLU A 704 -40.16 -32.08 -11.34
CA GLU A 704 -41.08 -32.82 -12.19
C GLU A 704 -42.47 -32.85 -11.52
N VAL A 705 -43.49 -32.27 -12.16
CA VAL A 705 -44.86 -32.28 -11.64
C VAL A 705 -45.52 -33.60 -12.01
N ASP A 706 -45.57 -34.51 -11.05
CA ASP A 706 -46.34 -35.77 -11.15
C ASP A 706 -47.85 -35.45 -11.26
N PRO A 707 -48.57 -35.85 -12.32
CA PRO A 707 -49.98 -35.51 -12.47
C PRO A 707 -50.84 -36.56 -11.76
N ALA A 708 -51.23 -36.34 -10.50
CA ALA A 708 -52.32 -37.13 -9.91
C ALA A 708 -53.04 -36.45 -8.74
N GLY A 709 -54.11 -35.73 -9.06
CA GLY A 709 -55.24 -35.59 -8.15
C GLY A 709 -55.96 -36.93 -8.01
N ALA A 710 -55.86 -37.58 -6.85
CA ALA A 710 -56.74 -38.68 -6.47
C ALA A 710 -57.22 -38.49 -5.02
N VAL A 711 -58.48 -38.07 -4.92
CA VAL A 711 -59.23 -37.80 -3.69
C VAL A 711 -59.35 -39.08 -2.85
N LYS A 712 -58.89 -39.04 -1.58
CA LYS A 712 -59.15 -40.09 -0.59
C LYS A 712 -60.60 -40.02 -0.10
N ARG A 713 -61.38 -41.10 -0.30
CA ARG A 713 -62.64 -41.36 0.42
C ARG A 713 -62.37 -42.27 1.65
N PRO A 714 -63.14 -42.14 2.74
CA PRO A 714 -62.89 -42.90 3.96
C PRO A 714 -63.47 -44.32 3.90
N ARG A 715 -62.71 -45.29 4.43
CA ARG A 715 -63.07 -46.71 4.56
C ARG A 715 -63.76 -46.97 5.91
N THR A 716 -64.90 -47.64 5.87
CA THR A 716 -65.49 -48.38 6.99
C THR A 716 -65.03 -49.84 6.94
N ASN A 717 -64.62 -50.38 8.10
CA ASN A 717 -64.43 -51.82 8.40
C ASN A 717 -65.79 -52.41 8.85
N PRO A 718 -66.03 -53.74 8.97
CA PRO A 718 -65.05 -54.78 9.37
C PRO A 718 -65.22 -56.21 8.78
N ALA A 719 -64.24 -57.08 9.10
CA ALA A 719 -64.41 -58.42 9.70
C ALA A 719 -63.65 -59.59 9.05
N ALA A 720 -63.14 -60.44 9.95
CA ALA A 720 -62.78 -61.87 9.85
C ALA A 720 -61.33 -62.28 9.46
N THR A 721 -60.55 -62.53 10.52
CA THR A 721 -59.44 -63.49 10.75
C THR A 721 -59.85 -64.97 10.49
N PRO A 722 -59.03 -66.04 10.71
CA PRO A 722 -57.59 -66.12 11.05
C PRO A 722 -56.76 -67.28 10.41
N GLY A 723 -55.44 -67.27 10.67
CA GLY A 723 -54.56 -68.45 10.75
C GLY A 723 -53.19 -68.22 10.11
N ALA A 724 -52.02 -68.57 10.66
CA ALA A 724 -51.59 -69.12 11.95
C ALA A 724 -50.05 -68.88 12.06
N SER A 725 -49.52 -68.88 13.30
CA SER A 725 -48.15 -69.23 13.77
C SER A 725 -46.96 -69.13 12.79
N GLY A 726 -45.82 -68.48 13.07
CA GLY A 726 -45.16 -68.22 14.33
C GLY A 726 -43.68 -68.62 14.26
N VAL A 727 -42.79 -67.63 14.47
CA VAL A 727 -41.51 -67.72 15.21
C VAL A 727 -40.19 -68.19 14.52
N ASN A 728 -39.30 -67.20 14.41
CA ASN A 728 -37.83 -67.08 14.66
C ASN A 728 -36.75 -67.90 13.92
N VAL A 729 -35.91 -67.12 13.20
CA VAL A 729 -34.48 -66.81 13.46
C VAL A 729 -33.62 -67.89 14.10
N TRP A 730 -32.64 -68.45 13.35
CA TRP A 730 -31.35 -68.95 13.86
C TRP A 730 -30.26 -68.83 12.76
N ASP A 731 -29.14 -68.18 13.13
CA ASP A 731 -27.72 -68.51 12.87
C ASP A 731 -27.22 -68.78 11.43
N LYS A 732 -26.28 -67.97 10.90
CA LYS A 732 -24.80 -68.00 11.06
C LYS A 732 -24.09 -68.84 9.98
N PHE A 733 -23.01 -68.23 9.47
CA PHE A 733 -21.77 -68.85 8.98
C PHE A 733 -21.84 -70.11 8.09
N GLY A 734 -21.31 -69.95 6.87
CA GLY A 734 -20.12 -70.72 6.49
C GLY A 734 -20.23 -71.69 5.30
N GLY A 735 -19.27 -71.55 4.39
CA GLY A 735 -18.73 -72.62 3.51
C GLY A 735 -19.27 -72.61 2.07
N GLY A 736 -18.47 -72.71 1.01
CA GLY A 736 -17.02 -72.88 0.86
C GLY A 736 -16.66 -73.44 -0.53
N LYS A 737 -15.38 -73.28 -0.91
CA LYS A 737 -14.61 -73.92 -2.02
C LYS A 737 -14.94 -73.47 -3.46
N GLY A 738 -13.99 -73.22 -4.37
CA GLY A 738 -12.53 -73.35 -4.32
C GLY A 738 -11.88 -73.08 -5.70
N SER A 739 -10.54 -73.18 -5.73
CA SER A 739 -9.60 -73.14 -6.88
C SER A 739 -9.47 -71.81 -7.65
N GLY A 740 -8.29 -71.26 -7.95
CA GLY A 740 -6.91 -71.68 -7.75
C GLY A 740 -5.96 -70.66 -8.42
N ARG A 741 -4.80 -70.46 -7.78
CA ARG A 741 -3.46 -70.24 -8.36
C ARG A 741 -3.27 -69.29 -9.55
N ASP A 742 -2.55 -68.19 -9.28
CA ASP A 742 -1.25 -67.78 -9.90
C ASP A 742 -1.59 -66.70 -10.95
N ASP A 743 -0.96 -65.53 -11.10
CA ASP A 743 0.43 -65.09 -10.96
C ASP A 743 0.39 -63.52 -10.99
N PRO A 744 1.38 -62.78 -10.45
CA PRO A 744 1.35 -61.35 -10.24
C PRO A 744 2.10 -60.58 -11.33
N THR A 745 1.45 -59.60 -11.97
CA THR A 745 2.00 -58.31 -12.41
C THR A 745 1.01 -57.68 -13.39
N GLN A 746 0.32 -56.64 -12.94
CA GLN A 746 -0.05 -55.46 -13.74
C GLN A 746 -0.58 -54.36 -12.82
#